data_AF-A0A7V7FNS8-F1
#
_entry.id   AF-A0A7V7FNS8-F1
#
_cell.length_a   1.000
_cell.length_b   1.000
_cell.length_c   1.000
_cell.angle_alpha   90.00
_cell.angle_beta   90.00
_cell.angle_gamma   90.00
#
_symmetry.space_group_name_H-M   'P 1'
#
loop_
_entity.id
_entity.type
_entity.pdbx_description
1 polymer ?
#
loop_
_entity_poly.entity_id
_entity_poly.type
_entity_poly.pdbx_seq_one_letter_code
_entity_poly.pdbx_strand_id
1 'polypeptide(L)'
;MKLHFLTVISATLVLLGGVFLPSTGDTAEAYLSRYPKGTFAAPALVKPAVKVFPKKAGQVFRDCSDCPEMVVIPAGSFQMGDLNGGGGGDEKPVHLVTIPNAFAVGKYEVTFTEWDACVSAGGCNGLHQKDRDLKGWGRDSRPVINVSWNDAKEYVGWLSRKTGQEYRLPSESEWEYAARAGTGTKWSCGNRGDCLEGVAWYAEKNGSRTHPVGQKGANGFGLYDMHGNVSEWVEDCKQSYSGTPTDGSAQTGPDSCDRVNRGGSWYSKSRLLRAAKRSGYFSRYSYSVLGFRLARTLAPAPAASDGTNMDALFRRPIQAGGDIEFHEAYLSRYPKGTFAAPALVKIDKLKQQKQLAAADPPKSPPPPPVKPAVKESPKKAGQVFSDCGYCPEMVVVPAGSFQMGDSSGGGGGDEKPVHRVTIPNAFAVGKYEVTFAEWDACVSDDGCNRFRPKDKGWRGWGRGDRPVIYVGWNDAKGYVDWLSRKTGQEYRLLSESEWEYAARAGTGTKWSCGNKGDCLGDVAWYSRNSDSKTQPVGQKGANGFGLYDMYGNVWEWVEDCKQSYRSTPSDGSAQTGSDSCVRVLRGGSWYNSSGVLRAANRGEYPPGYSFNVLGFRIARILAPVKIDKLKQQKQLAAASPKPKTPLPVKPDAKEFPKKAGQVFRDCSDCPEMVVIPAGNFRMGDLSGDGGKDAQPVHDVTISKPFAAGKFEVTRGEFAAFADATGHGSGDGCFVYSGSEWSKDGSKNWRNPGYSQTGRDPVACVNWDDAQAYIDWLSRKTEKRYRLLSEAEWEYAARAGTSTKYGFGNLESGLCVYGSGADQSTGFSWRNKSCNDGYGDRTAPVGSFKANRFGLHDMHGNVWERVGDCWNVNYDSAPTDGSVWSSGDCSRRVLRGGSWDSGSKDMRSAIRSLVNAGTRDFLSGFRLARTFF
;
A
#
# COMPACT_ATOMS: atom_id res chain seq x y z
N MET A 1 -32.70 -58.21 -50.47
CA MET A 1 -32.68 -57.28 -51.63
C MET A 1 -31.36 -56.51 -51.63
N LYS A 2 -31.05 -55.76 -52.71
CA LYS A 2 -29.92 -54.80 -52.85
C LYS A 2 -29.72 -53.93 -51.58
N LEU A 3 -28.53 -53.48 -51.15
CA LEU A 3 -27.12 -53.49 -51.64
C LEU A 3 -26.20 -53.25 -50.37
N HIS A 4 -24.85 -53.24 -50.32
CA HIS A 4 -23.78 -53.36 -51.34
C HIS A 4 -22.49 -54.08 -50.83
N PHE A 5 -21.34 -53.39 -50.65
CA PHE A 5 -20.00 -53.92 -50.31
C PHE A 5 -19.39 -53.28 -49.06
N LEU A 6 -18.48 -54.00 -48.38
CA LEU A 6 -17.33 -53.41 -47.68
C LEU A 6 -16.21 -54.47 -47.53
N THR A 7 -15.05 -54.26 -48.18
CA THR A 7 -13.90 -55.18 -48.13
C THR A 7 -12.61 -54.43 -47.80
N VAL A 8 -11.86 -55.01 -46.86
CA VAL A 8 -10.57 -54.63 -46.28
C VAL A 8 -9.52 -54.09 -47.27
N ILE A 9 -8.79 -53.04 -46.87
CA ILE A 9 -7.36 -52.86 -47.18
C ILE A 9 -6.61 -52.55 -45.86
N SER A 10 -5.37 -53.04 -45.75
CA SER A 10 -4.55 -53.09 -44.53
C SER A 10 -4.12 -51.73 -43.96
N ALA A 11 -3.88 -51.69 -42.64
CA ALA A 11 -3.03 -50.70 -41.98
C ALA A 11 -1.87 -51.41 -41.26
N THR A 12 -0.64 -50.93 -41.46
CA THR A 12 0.59 -51.58 -40.98
C THR A 12 0.86 -51.28 -39.50
N LEU A 13 1.23 -52.30 -38.71
CA LEU A 13 1.67 -52.12 -37.33
C LEU A 13 3.07 -51.47 -37.25
N VAL A 14 3.24 -50.59 -36.26
CA VAL A 14 4.55 -50.29 -35.65
C VAL A 14 4.37 -50.38 -34.13
N LEU A 15 5.18 -51.17 -33.45
CA LEU A 15 5.12 -51.32 -31.98
C LEU A 15 5.92 -50.22 -31.28
N LEU A 16 5.38 -49.71 -30.16
CA LEU A 16 6.14 -49.28 -28.97
C LEU A 16 5.19 -49.06 -27.78
N GLY A 17 5.46 -49.69 -26.63
CA GLY A 17 4.84 -49.37 -25.32
C GLY A 17 3.32 -49.45 -25.23
N GLY A 18 2.73 -50.65 -25.24
CA GLY A 18 1.29 -50.85 -25.34
C GLY A 18 0.46 -50.44 -24.12
N VAL A 19 -0.50 -49.52 -24.35
CA VAL A 19 -1.79 -49.40 -23.61
C VAL A 19 -2.86 -49.12 -24.66
N PHE A 20 -4.02 -49.80 -24.60
CA PHE A 20 -5.13 -49.57 -25.53
C PHE A 20 -6.02 -48.40 -25.09
N LEU A 21 -6.43 -47.56 -26.05
CA LEU A 21 -7.62 -46.71 -25.97
C LEU A 21 -8.44 -46.92 -27.26
N PRO A 22 -9.78 -47.03 -27.20
CA PRO A 22 -10.63 -47.23 -28.37
C PRO A 22 -10.76 -45.93 -29.19
N SER A 23 -10.66 -46.03 -30.52
CA SER A 23 -10.59 -44.87 -31.42
C SER A 23 -11.97 -44.32 -31.84
N THR A 24 -12.84 -43.99 -30.88
CA THR A 24 -14.10 -43.25 -31.14
C THR A 24 -14.54 -42.38 -29.95
N GLY A 25 -14.64 -41.07 -30.18
CA GLY A 25 -15.67 -40.20 -29.57
C GLY A 25 -15.47 -39.66 -28.14
N ASP A 26 -15.06 -40.47 -27.17
CA ASP A 26 -15.11 -40.08 -25.75
C ASP A 26 -14.00 -39.08 -25.36
N THR A 27 -14.40 -37.91 -24.82
CA THR A 27 -13.48 -36.90 -24.28
C THR A 27 -13.11 -37.18 -22.82
N ALA A 28 -12.12 -36.45 -22.29
CA ALA A 28 -11.74 -36.54 -20.88
C ALA A 28 -12.92 -36.21 -19.94
N GLU A 29 -13.78 -35.25 -20.31
CA GLU A 29 -15.00 -34.91 -19.57
C GLU A 29 -16.04 -36.05 -19.58
N ALA A 30 -16.14 -36.80 -20.69
CA ALA A 30 -17.03 -37.97 -20.79
C ALA A 30 -16.54 -39.11 -19.87
N TYR A 31 -15.23 -39.35 -19.81
CA TYR A 31 -14.66 -40.31 -18.86
C TYR A 31 -14.85 -39.88 -17.40
N LEU A 32 -14.55 -38.60 -17.09
CA LEU A 32 -14.61 -38.07 -15.73
C LEU A 32 -16.04 -37.97 -15.17
N SER A 33 -17.05 -37.68 -16.00
CA SER A 33 -18.44 -37.68 -15.57
C SER A 33 -18.98 -39.09 -15.30
N ARG A 34 -18.52 -40.10 -16.05
CA ARG A 34 -18.96 -41.49 -15.93
C ARG A 34 -18.18 -42.30 -14.87
N TYR A 35 -16.92 -41.96 -14.63
CA TYR A 35 -16.03 -42.60 -13.66
C TYR A 35 -15.27 -41.57 -12.79
N PRO A 36 -15.96 -40.75 -11.99
CA PRO A 36 -15.35 -39.66 -11.20
C PRO A 36 -14.39 -40.13 -10.07
N LYS A 37 -14.30 -41.44 -9.84
CA LYS A 37 -13.31 -42.08 -8.95
C LYS A 37 -12.54 -43.22 -9.63
N GLY A 38 -12.57 -43.27 -10.97
CA GLY A 38 -11.89 -44.29 -11.77
C GLY A 38 -10.37 -44.13 -11.76
N THR A 39 -9.64 -45.23 -12.01
CA THR A 39 -8.18 -45.30 -11.90
C THR A 39 -7.44 -44.30 -12.80
N PHE A 40 -8.06 -43.84 -13.90
CA PHE A 40 -7.49 -42.87 -14.83
C PHE A 40 -8.00 -41.43 -14.62
N ALA A 41 -8.80 -41.16 -13.60
CA ALA A 41 -9.35 -39.82 -13.34
C ALA A 41 -8.25 -38.78 -13.03
N ALA A 42 -7.23 -39.14 -12.27
CA ALA A 42 -6.10 -38.24 -11.99
C ALA A 42 -5.23 -37.97 -13.25
N PRO A 43 -4.83 -38.97 -14.06
CA PRO A 43 -4.24 -38.74 -15.38
C PRO A 43 -5.08 -37.86 -16.32
N ALA A 44 -6.41 -38.07 -16.38
CA ALA A 44 -7.30 -37.34 -17.29
C ALA A 44 -7.45 -35.84 -16.97
N LEU A 45 -7.08 -35.40 -15.78
CA LEU A 45 -7.09 -33.98 -15.38
C LEU A 45 -5.84 -33.21 -15.84
N VAL A 46 -4.79 -33.87 -16.32
CA VAL A 46 -3.55 -33.22 -16.76
C VAL A 46 -3.65 -32.87 -18.24
N LYS A 47 -3.93 -31.60 -18.55
CA LYS A 47 -3.82 -31.08 -19.92
C LYS A 47 -2.38 -31.27 -20.44
N PRO A 48 -2.17 -31.87 -21.62
CA PRO A 48 -0.83 -32.05 -22.17
C PRO A 48 -0.17 -30.70 -22.46
N ALA A 49 1.12 -30.58 -22.15
CA ALA A 49 1.88 -29.39 -22.48
C ALA A 49 1.96 -29.20 -24.00
N VAL A 50 1.53 -28.02 -24.48
CA VAL A 50 1.68 -27.65 -25.89
C VAL A 50 3.17 -27.63 -26.24
N LYS A 51 3.57 -28.31 -27.33
CA LYS A 51 4.94 -28.26 -27.84
C LYS A 51 5.25 -26.85 -28.37
N VAL A 52 5.82 -26.00 -27.51
CA VAL A 52 6.30 -24.67 -27.90
C VAL A 52 7.58 -24.82 -28.71
N PHE A 53 7.47 -24.62 -30.02
CA PHE A 53 8.65 -24.45 -30.88
C PHE A 53 9.28 -23.06 -30.62
N PRO A 54 10.62 -22.96 -30.51
CA PRO A 54 11.27 -21.67 -30.32
C PRO A 54 11.06 -20.76 -31.53
N LYS A 55 10.59 -19.53 -31.29
CA LYS A 55 10.42 -18.52 -32.34
C LYS A 55 11.77 -17.91 -32.72
N LYS A 56 12.01 -17.66 -34.01
CA LYS A 56 13.27 -17.09 -34.51
C LYS A 56 13.25 -15.56 -34.46
N ALA A 57 14.40 -14.92 -34.33
CA ALA A 57 14.51 -13.46 -34.46
C ALA A 57 13.99 -12.99 -35.84
N GLY A 58 13.31 -11.84 -35.87
CA GLY A 58 12.61 -11.33 -37.06
C GLY A 58 11.30 -12.05 -37.41
N GLN A 59 10.92 -13.12 -36.70
CA GLN A 59 9.66 -13.81 -36.95
C GLN A 59 8.46 -12.95 -36.53
N VAL A 60 7.54 -12.69 -37.46
CA VAL A 60 6.23 -12.11 -37.18
C VAL A 60 5.24 -13.21 -36.79
N PHE A 61 4.38 -12.96 -35.81
CA PHE A 61 3.29 -13.85 -35.42
C PHE A 61 2.12 -13.08 -34.78
N ARG A 62 0.98 -13.77 -34.58
CA ARG A 62 -0.12 -13.37 -33.68
C ARG A 62 -0.43 -14.58 -32.77
N ASP A 63 -0.88 -14.37 -31.53
CA ASP A 63 -1.32 -15.46 -30.65
C ASP A 63 -2.84 -15.77 -30.75
N CYS A 64 -3.60 -14.92 -31.44
CA CYS A 64 -4.99 -15.14 -31.84
C CYS A 64 -5.30 -14.37 -33.13
N SER A 65 -6.44 -14.63 -33.78
CA SER A 65 -6.81 -14.02 -35.07
C SER A 65 -6.90 -12.49 -35.01
N ASP A 66 -7.51 -11.97 -33.95
CA ASP A 66 -7.69 -10.55 -33.65
C ASP A 66 -6.67 -10.03 -32.60
N CYS A 67 -5.55 -10.74 -32.43
CA CYS A 67 -4.41 -10.27 -31.64
C CYS A 67 -3.46 -9.43 -32.51
N PRO A 68 -2.75 -8.44 -31.91
CA PRO A 68 -1.73 -7.67 -32.62
C PRO A 68 -0.59 -8.50 -33.20
N GLU A 69 -0.01 -8.01 -34.30
CA GLU A 69 1.22 -8.58 -34.86
C GLU A 69 2.41 -8.25 -33.97
N MET A 70 3.14 -9.29 -33.59
CA MET A 70 4.33 -9.22 -32.75
C MET A 70 5.54 -9.72 -33.55
N VAL A 71 6.66 -9.01 -33.47
CA VAL A 71 7.94 -9.38 -34.10
C VAL A 71 8.92 -9.81 -33.01
N VAL A 72 9.60 -10.95 -33.20
CA VAL A 72 10.63 -11.42 -32.27
C VAL A 72 11.90 -10.58 -32.41
N ILE A 73 12.27 -9.91 -31.32
CA ILE A 73 13.48 -9.13 -31.18
C ILE A 73 14.56 -10.01 -30.52
N PRO A 74 15.79 -10.09 -31.07
CA PRO A 74 16.85 -10.93 -30.53
C PRO A 74 17.34 -10.43 -29.16
N ALA A 75 18.02 -11.30 -28.41
CA ALA A 75 18.89 -10.87 -27.32
C ALA A 75 20.12 -10.12 -27.86
N GLY A 76 20.68 -9.19 -27.09
CA GLY A 76 21.86 -8.42 -27.50
C GLY A 76 22.10 -7.18 -26.64
N SER A 77 23.10 -6.37 -26.99
CA SER A 77 23.46 -5.18 -26.22
C SER A 77 23.54 -3.93 -27.11
N PHE A 78 23.28 -2.76 -26.53
CA PHE A 78 23.36 -1.47 -27.23
C PHE A 78 23.74 -0.33 -26.28
N GLN A 79 24.17 0.81 -26.85
CA GLN A 79 24.40 2.04 -26.10
C GLN A 79 23.11 2.87 -26.08
N MET A 80 22.56 3.10 -24.89
CA MET A 80 21.33 3.86 -24.64
C MET A 80 21.65 5.35 -24.42
N GLY A 81 20.81 6.25 -24.94
CA GLY A 81 20.95 7.71 -24.80
C GLY A 81 21.54 8.44 -26.03
N ASP A 82 21.86 9.72 -25.87
CA ASP A 82 22.17 10.62 -27.01
C ASP A 82 23.58 10.43 -27.59
N LEU A 83 23.76 9.39 -28.40
CA LEU A 83 25.05 9.02 -29.03
C LEU A 83 25.58 10.04 -30.06
N ASN A 84 24.74 10.95 -30.57
CA ASN A 84 25.06 11.79 -31.74
C ASN A 84 24.88 13.30 -31.49
N GLY A 85 24.64 13.72 -30.25
CA GLY A 85 24.46 15.11 -29.87
C GLY A 85 23.12 15.75 -30.31
N GLY A 86 22.65 16.67 -29.48
CA GLY A 86 21.41 17.44 -29.68
C GLY A 86 20.23 16.99 -28.82
N GLY A 87 20.44 16.00 -27.94
CA GLY A 87 19.50 15.59 -26.90
C GLY A 87 19.60 16.39 -25.60
N GLY A 88 18.61 16.18 -24.73
CA GLY A 88 18.52 16.80 -23.41
C GLY A 88 19.54 16.26 -22.39
N GLY A 89 19.55 16.88 -21.21
CA GLY A 89 20.33 16.37 -20.07
C GLY A 89 19.76 15.07 -19.48
N ASP A 90 18.48 14.79 -19.71
CA ASP A 90 17.79 13.55 -19.35
C ASP A 90 18.07 12.38 -20.32
N GLU A 91 18.74 12.63 -21.44
CA GLU A 91 19.21 11.60 -22.39
C GLU A 91 20.65 11.12 -22.08
N LYS A 92 21.14 11.40 -20.86
CA LYS A 92 22.53 11.20 -20.41
C LYS A 92 22.58 10.68 -18.95
N PRO A 93 23.64 9.97 -18.53
CA PRO A 93 24.78 9.50 -19.34
C PRO A 93 24.41 8.45 -20.40
N VAL A 94 25.21 8.38 -21.46
CA VAL A 94 25.18 7.25 -22.40
C VAL A 94 25.74 6.03 -21.67
N HIS A 95 25.06 4.89 -21.77
CA HIS A 95 25.42 3.68 -21.04
C HIS A 95 25.07 2.40 -21.82
N LEU A 96 25.81 1.32 -21.54
CA LEU A 96 25.58 0.01 -22.16
C LEU A 96 24.41 -0.70 -21.46
N VAL A 97 23.44 -1.16 -22.25
CA VAL A 97 22.33 -2.01 -21.80
C VAL A 97 22.39 -3.34 -22.56
N THR A 98 22.15 -4.44 -21.86
CA THR A 98 22.08 -5.80 -22.43
C THR A 98 20.68 -6.37 -22.23
N ILE A 99 19.97 -6.67 -23.31
CA ILE A 99 18.72 -7.44 -23.28
C ILE A 99 19.09 -8.93 -23.29
N PRO A 100 18.91 -9.69 -22.19
CA PRO A 100 19.51 -11.00 -22.03
C PRO A 100 18.77 -12.13 -22.77
N ASN A 101 17.50 -11.93 -23.10
CA ASN A 101 16.63 -12.91 -23.75
C ASN A 101 15.97 -12.33 -24.99
N ALA A 102 15.65 -13.17 -25.97
CA ALA A 102 14.77 -12.77 -27.05
C ALA A 102 13.34 -12.56 -26.50
N PHE A 103 12.71 -11.48 -26.94
CA PHE A 103 11.34 -11.10 -26.57
C PHE A 103 10.57 -10.75 -27.85
N ALA A 104 9.28 -10.43 -27.77
CA ALA A 104 8.55 -9.94 -28.93
C ALA A 104 7.94 -8.56 -28.67
N VAL A 105 7.97 -7.69 -29.69
CA VAL A 105 7.43 -6.33 -29.64
C VAL A 105 6.35 -6.16 -30.69
N GLY A 106 5.33 -5.33 -30.39
CA GLY A 106 4.30 -4.96 -31.36
C GLY A 106 4.93 -4.40 -32.63
N LYS A 107 4.66 -5.04 -33.77
CA LYS A 107 5.11 -4.62 -35.11
C LYS A 107 4.70 -3.17 -35.40
N TYR A 108 3.53 -2.83 -34.87
CA TYR A 108 2.88 -1.52 -34.86
C TYR A 108 2.58 -1.12 -33.40
N GLU A 109 2.19 0.14 -33.20
CA GLU A 109 1.42 0.57 -32.04
C GLU A 109 0.05 -0.14 -32.02
N VAL A 110 -0.57 -0.27 -30.84
CA VAL A 110 -1.91 -0.86 -30.72
C VAL A 110 -2.93 0.03 -31.45
N THR A 111 -3.71 -0.56 -32.34
CA THR A 111 -4.66 0.18 -33.17
C THR A 111 -6.02 0.36 -32.49
N PHE A 112 -6.84 1.29 -33.01
CA PHE A 112 -8.22 1.43 -32.56
C PHE A 112 -9.05 0.15 -32.80
N THR A 113 -8.87 -0.56 -33.91
CA THR A 113 -9.55 -1.85 -34.14
C THR A 113 -9.19 -2.88 -33.05
N GLU A 114 -7.92 -2.95 -32.65
CA GLU A 114 -7.47 -3.87 -31.60
C GLU A 114 -7.95 -3.41 -30.20
N TRP A 115 -8.01 -2.10 -29.95
CA TRP A 115 -8.59 -1.51 -28.74
C TRP A 115 -10.10 -1.78 -28.63
N ASP A 116 -10.86 -1.58 -29.71
CA ASP A 116 -12.31 -1.74 -29.73
C ASP A 116 -12.72 -3.21 -29.55
N ALA A 117 -11.85 -4.17 -29.89
CA ALA A 117 -11.99 -5.58 -29.50
C ALA A 117 -11.84 -5.81 -27.98
N CYS A 118 -10.98 -5.03 -27.30
CA CYS A 118 -10.87 -5.05 -25.84
C CYS A 118 -12.11 -4.47 -25.16
N VAL A 119 -12.61 -3.33 -25.65
CA VAL A 119 -13.84 -2.69 -25.16
C VAL A 119 -15.05 -3.61 -25.37
N SER A 120 -15.19 -4.22 -26.56
CA SER A 120 -16.28 -5.14 -26.88
C SER A 120 -16.25 -6.43 -26.03
N ALA A 121 -15.07 -6.85 -25.58
CA ALA A 121 -14.89 -7.97 -24.66
C ALA A 121 -14.99 -7.57 -23.17
N GLY A 122 -15.36 -6.32 -22.86
CA GLY A 122 -15.46 -5.80 -21.49
C GLY A 122 -14.12 -5.71 -20.74
N GLY A 123 -12.99 -5.74 -21.46
CA GLY A 123 -11.64 -5.76 -20.90
C GLY A 123 -10.98 -4.39 -20.73
N CYS A 124 -11.50 -3.36 -21.40
CA CYS A 124 -11.01 -1.99 -21.40
C CYS A 124 -12.16 -0.99 -21.30
N ASN A 125 -11.92 0.15 -20.68
CA ASN A 125 -12.89 1.25 -20.67
C ASN A 125 -13.12 1.86 -22.08
N GLY A 126 -14.37 2.20 -22.38
CA GLY A 126 -14.76 2.79 -23.67
C GLY A 126 -14.38 4.27 -23.77
N LEU A 127 -13.44 4.61 -24.65
CA LEU A 127 -12.92 5.98 -24.85
C LEU A 127 -13.93 6.96 -25.52
N HIS A 128 -15.13 6.49 -25.89
CA HIS A 128 -16.10 7.14 -26.78
C HIS A 128 -16.49 8.60 -26.45
N GLN A 129 -16.38 9.04 -25.19
CA GLN A 129 -16.60 10.46 -24.86
C GLN A 129 -15.41 11.36 -25.27
N LYS A 130 -14.16 10.91 -25.07
CA LYS A 130 -12.94 11.61 -25.52
C LYS A 130 -12.78 11.54 -27.05
N ASP A 131 -13.28 10.48 -27.66
CA ASP A 131 -13.18 10.25 -29.11
C ASP A 131 -14.06 11.19 -29.95
N ARG A 132 -15.02 11.90 -29.35
CA ARG A 132 -15.81 12.94 -30.03
C ARG A 132 -14.93 14.08 -30.58
N ASP A 133 -13.76 14.32 -29.97
CA ASP A 133 -12.81 15.34 -30.41
C ASP A 133 -11.92 14.91 -31.59
N LEU A 134 -12.08 13.70 -32.13
CA LEU A 134 -11.30 13.19 -33.28
C LEU A 134 -11.62 13.88 -34.62
N LYS A 135 -12.55 14.86 -34.68
CA LYS A 135 -12.82 15.73 -35.86
C LYS A 135 -12.82 15.00 -37.23
N GLY A 136 -13.38 13.80 -37.30
CA GLY A 136 -13.45 13.01 -38.54
C GLY A 136 -12.12 12.38 -39.00
N TRP A 137 -11.18 12.07 -38.08
CA TRP A 137 -9.89 11.45 -38.43
C TRP A 137 -10.00 9.97 -38.86
N GLY A 138 -11.05 9.26 -38.41
CA GLY A 138 -11.19 7.81 -38.55
C GLY A 138 -10.54 7.05 -37.39
N ARG A 139 -10.96 5.80 -37.17
CA ARG A 139 -10.40 4.89 -36.16
C ARG A 139 -9.54 3.86 -36.88
N ASP A 140 -10.14 2.71 -37.20
CA ASP A 140 -9.57 1.69 -38.06
C ASP A 140 -8.19 1.21 -37.55
N SER A 141 -7.25 0.95 -38.46
CA SER A 141 -5.85 0.62 -38.17
C SER A 141 -4.97 1.84 -37.83
N ARG A 142 -5.52 2.97 -37.35
CA ARG A 142 -4.71 4.02 -36.70
C ARG A 142 -4.34 3.62 -35.28
N PRO A 143 -3.20 4.08 -34.75
CA PRO A 143 -2.88 3.89 -33.34
C PRO A 143 -3.98 4.46 -32.45
N VAL A 144 -4.31 3.75 -31.37
CA VAL A 144 -5.20 4.25 -30.33
C VAL A 144 -4.57 5.47 -29.66
N ILE A 145 -5.35 6.55 -29.55
CA ILE A 145 -4.94 7.82 -28.94
C ILE A 145 -5.96 8.27 -27.90
N ASN A 146 -5.63 9.30 -27.12
CA ASN A 146 -6.38 9.68 -25.90
C ASN A 146 -6.41 8.55 -24.84
N VAL A 147 -5.40 7.70 -24.87
CA VAL A 147 -5.14 6.61 -23.92
C VAL A 147 -4.08 7.04 -22.90
N SER A 148 -4.34 6.80 -21.62
CA SER A 148 -3.37 7.02 -20.54
C SER A 148 -2.50 5.78 -20.30
N TRP A 149 -1.46 5.89 -19.47
CA TRP A 149 -0.64 4.75 -19.09
C TRP A 149 -1.48 3.70 -18.36
N ASN A 150 -2.38 4.14 -17.49
CA ASN A 150 -3.32 3.25 -16.77
C ASN A 150 -4.22 2.48 -17.75
N ASP A 151 -4.82 3.18 -18.72
CA ASP A 151 -5.70 2.58 -19.74
C ASP A 151 -4.92 1.53 -20.57
N ALA A 152 -3.64 1.79 -20.90
CA ALA A 152 -2.78 0.84 -21.61
C ALA A 152 -2.48 -0.42 -20.76
N LYS A 153 -2.39 -0.30 -19.43
CA LYS A 153 -2.25 -1.45 -18.52
C LYS A 153 -3.52 -2.30 -18.44
N GLU A 154 -4.72 -1.72 -18.56
CA GLU A 154 -5.98 -2.48 -18.68
C GLU A 154 -5.94 -3.41 -19.91
N TYR A 155 -5.59 -2.84 -21.06
CA TYR A 155 -5.47 -3.55 -22.34
C TYR A 155 -4.44 -4.68 -22.28
N VAL A 156 -3.26 -4.40 -21.75
CA VAL A 156 -2.19 -5.38 -21.48
C VAL A 156 -2.70 -6.54 -20.62
N GLY A 157 -3.44 -6.23 -19.55
CA GLY A 157 -4.02 -7.23 -18.65
C GLY A 157 -5.09 -8.09 -19.35
N TRP A 158 -5.97 -7.47 -20.16
CA TRP A 158 -6.96 -8.19 -20.95
C TRP A 158 -6.32 -9.13 -21.98
N LEU A 159 -5.36 -8.63 -22.78
CA LEU A 159 -4.73 -9.43 -23.82
C LEU A 159 -3.94 -10.61 -23.24
N SER A 160 -3.29 -10.41 -22.09
CA SER A 160 -2.64 -11.49 -21.34
C SER A 160 -3.63 -12.59 -20.93
N ARG A 161 -4.78 -12.20 -20.35
CA ARG A 161 -5.85 -13.15 -19.96
C ARG A 161 -6.45 -13.87 -21.17
N LYS A 162 -6.69 -13.15 -22.28
CA LYS A 162 -7.29 -13.67 -23.53
C LYS A 162 -6.41 -14.72 -24.20
N THR A 163 -5.09 -14.55 -24.15
CA THR A 163 -4.11 -15.41 -24.87
C THR A 163 -3.43 -16.44 -23.98
N GLY A 164 -3.51 -16.30 -22.65
CA GLY A 164 -2.73 -17.07 -21.70
C GLY A 164 -1.22 -16.79 -21.79
N GLN A 165 -0.81 -15.65 -22.35
CA GLN A 165 0.57 -15.25 -22.55
C GLN A 165 0.92 -14.04 -21.67
N GLU A 166 2.18 -13.88 -21.32
CA GLU A 166 2.67 -12.68 -20.64
C GLU A 166 2.84 -11.54 -21.66
N TYR A 167 1.83 -10.68 -21.77
CA TYR A 167 1.93 -9.37 -22.42
C TYR A 167 2.16 -8.28 -21.38
N ARG A 168 2.88 -7.22 -21.79
CA ARG A 168 3.23 -6.05 -20.98
C ARG A 168 3.51 -4.84 -21.86
N LEU A 169 3.78 -3.68 -21.26
CA LEU A 169 4.49 -2.62 -21.98
C LEU A 169 5.96 -3.04 -22.14
N PRO A 170 6.66 -2.58 -23.20
CA PRO A 170 8.12 -2.64 -23.23
C PRO A 170 8.69 -1.78 -22.11
N SER A 171 9.89 -2.12 -21.62
CA SER A 171 10.69 -1.15 -20.88
C SER A 171 11.20 -0.05 -21.80
N GLU A 172 11.65 1.06 -21.24
CA GLU A 172 12.30 2.14 -21.97
C GLU A 172 13.55 1.65 -22.71
N SER A 173 14.32 0.78 -22.06
CA SER A 173 15.51 0.11 -22.58
C SER A 173 15.19 -0.81 -23.77
N GLU A 174 14.17 -1.66 -23.63
CA GLU A 174 13.68 -2.52 -24.71
C GLU A 174 13.15 -1.71 -25.88
N TRP A 175 12.41 -0.62 -25.60
CA TRP A 175 11.88 0.27 -26.63
C TRP A 175 13.01 0.93 -27.42
N GLU A 176 14.03 1.48 -26.76
CA GLU A 176 15.14 2.13 -27.46
C GLU A 176 15.98 1.12 -28.26
N TYR A 177 16.22 -0.07 -27.71
CA TYR A 177 16.87 -1.18 -28.44
C TYR A 177 16.09 -1.55 -29.70
N ALA A 178 14.77 -1.73 -29.55
CA ALA A 178 13.84 -2.06 -30.62
C ALA A 178 13.78 -0.95 -31.69
N ALA A 179 13.77 0.32 -31.28
CA ALA A 179 13.74 1.48 -32.19
C ALA A 179 15.03 1.63 -33.00
N ARG A 180 16.19 1.41 -32.35
CA ARG A 180 17.51 1.47 -32.99
C ARG A 180 17.76 0.34 -33.99
N ALA A 181 17.25 -0.85 -33.72
CA ALA A 181 17.50 -2.05 -34.54
C ALA A 181 18.99 -2.25 -34.91
N GLY A 182 19.86 -2.14 -33.89
CA GLY A 182 21.32 -2.25 -34.03
C GLY A 182 22.05 -0.97 -34.47
N THR A 183 21.34 0.11 -34.83
CA THR A 183 21.98 1.36 -35.28
C THR A 183 22.42 2.28 -34.14
N GLY A 184 23.61 2.88 -34.30
CA GLY A 184 24.14 3.92 -33.41
C GLY A 184 23.64 5.34 -33.73
N THR A 185 22.73 5.51 -34.69
CA THR A 185 22.33 6.80 -35.27
C THR A 185 21.20 7.51 -34.52
N LYS A 186 20.85 8.73 -34.96
CA LYS A 186 19.73 9.55 -34.45
C LYS A 186 18.39 8.89 -34.73
N TRP A 187 18.21 8.36 -35.94
CA TRP A 187 17.05 7.57 -36.36
C TRP A 187 17.56 6.26 -36.96
N SER A 188 16.75 5.20 -36.99
CA SER A 188 17.16 3.92 -37.60
C SER A 188 17.47 4.02 -39.09
N CYS A 189 16.92 5.03 -39.78
CA CYS A 189 17.22 5.35 -41.16
C CYS A 189 18.52 6.14 -41.38
N GLY A 190 19.17 6.65 -40.30
CA GLY A 190 20.43 7.39 -40.37
C GLY A 190 20.52 8.63 -39.47
N ASN A 191 21.49 9.49 -39.78
CA ASN A 191 21.81 10.72 -39.02
C ASN A 191 21.34 12.03 -39.67
N ARG A 192 20.83 11.97 -40.91
CA ARG A 192 20.28 13.13 -41.63
C ARG A 192 18.75 13.13 -41.56
N GLY A 193 18.15 14.32 -41.47
CA GLY A 193 16.70 14.46 -41.29
C GLY A 193 15.85 14.17 -42.53
N ASP A 194 16.45 14.00 -43.70
CA ASP A 194 15.77 13.60 -44.94
C ASP A 194 15.30 12.13 -44.90
N CYS A 195 16.01 11.26 -44.17
CA CYS A 195 15.62 9.84 -44.08
C CYS A 195 14.28 9.61 -43.35
N LEU A 196 13.86 10.56 -42.49
CA LEU A 196 12.59 10.51 -41.76
C LEU A 196 11.37 10.42 -42.68
N GLU A 197 11.43 11.01 -43.87
CA GLU A 197 10.31 11.00 -44.82
C GLU A 197 9.97 9.56 -45.27
N GLY A 198 10.93 8.64 -45.22
CA GLY A 198 10.73 7.22 -45.48
C GLY A 198 10.12 6.43 -44.31
N VAL A 199 10.30 6.86 -43.05
CA VAL A 199 10.03 6.04 -41.85
C VAL A 199 9.10 6.67 -40.79
N ALA A 200 8.62 7.90 -40.99
CA ALA A 200 7.89 8.64 -39.96
C ALA A 200 6.69 9.48 -40.46
N TRP A 201 5.75 9.70 -39.55
CA TRP A 201 4.68 10.71 -39.63
C TRP A 201 4.92 11.80 -38.58
N TYR A 202 5.16 13.05 -39.02
CA TYR A 202 5.64 14.14 -38.17
C TYR A 202 5.36 15.55 -38.73
N ALA A 203 5.40 16.57 -37.86
CA ALA A 203 4.77 17.87 -38.08
C ALA A 203 5.33 18.68 -39.28
N GLU A 204 6.59 18.46 -39.65
CA GLU A 204 7.30 19.29 -40.63
C GLU A 204 7.11 18.81 -42.09
N LYS A 205 6.39 17.70 -42.30
CA LYS A 205 6.12 17.12 -43.63
C LYS A 205 4.68 16.62 -43.80
N ASN A 206 4.18 15.84 -42.85
CA ASN A 206 3.00 14.98 -43.04
C ASN A 206 2.11 14.85 -41.78
N GLY A 207 2.38 15.66 -40.76
CA GLY A 207 1.78 15.59 -39.43
C GLY A 207 0.62 16.55 -39.20
N SER A 208 -0.58 16.19 -39.69
CA SER A 208 -1.85 16.87 -39.35
C SER A 208 -2.77 16.05 -38.46
N ARG A 209 -2.51 14.73 -38.35
CA ARG A 209 -3.21 13.72 -37.54
C ARG A 209 -2.40 12.43 -37.51
N THR A 210 -2.87 11.43 -36.75
CA THR A 210 -2.37 10.05 -36.87
C THR A 210 -2.75 9.42 -38.21
N HIS A 211 -1.88 8.53 -38.70
CA HIS A 211 -2.07 7.76 -39.93
C HIS A 211 -2.19 6.26 -39.59
N PRO A 212 -2.80 5.45 -40.48
CA PRO A 212 -2.82 4.00 -40.30
C PRO A 212 -1.41 3.45 -40.16
N VAL A 213 -1.22 2.53 -39.21
CA VAL A 213 0.09 1.95 -38.89
C VAL A 213 0.68 1.21 -40.09
N GLY A 214 2.01 1.20 -40.20
CA GLY A 214 2.71 0.42 -41.22
C GLY A 214 2.77 1.05 -42.62
N GLN A 215 2.28 2.28 -42.81
CA GLN A 215 2.31 2.99 -44.09
C GLN A 215 3.67 3.62 -44.46
N LYS A 216 4.71 3.40 -43.63
CA LYS A 216 6.09 3.86 -43.83
C LYS A 216 7.06 2.69 -43.77
N GLY A 217 8.33 2.92 -44.09
CA GLY A 217 9.38 1.90 -44.00
C GLY A 217 9.63 1.47 -42.55
N ALA A 218 9.79 0.16 -42.35
CA ALA A 218 10.21 -0.40 -41.07
C ALA A 218 11.71 -0.19 -40.81
N ASN A 219 12.12 -0.33 -39.55
CA ASN A 219 13.53 -0.39 -39.18
C ASN A 219 14.13 -1.80 -39.39
N GLY A 220 15.43 -1.97 -39.06
CA GLY A 220 16.16 -3.23 -39.26
C GLY A 220 15.65 -4.44 -38.47
N PHE A 221 14.70 -4.28 -37.55
CA PHE A 221 14.01 -5.37 -36.85
C PHE A 221 12.58 -5.62 -37.38
N GLY A 222 12.16 -4.94 -38.46
CA GLY A 222 10.81 -5.08 -39.02
C GLY A 222 9.72 -4.35 -38.22
N LEU A 223 10.11 -3.43 -37.33
CA LEU A 223 9.18 -2.60 -36.57
C LEU A 223 8.90 -1.28 -37.28
N TYR A 224 7.64 -0.88 -37.27
CA TYR A 224 7.13 0.30 -37.96
C TYR A 224 6.86 1.45 -36.99
N ASP A 225 6.85 2.67 -37.55
CA ASP A 225 6.42 3.92 -36.91
C ASP A 225 7.22 4.35 -35.64
N MET A 226 8.30 3.64 -35.28
CA MET A 226 9.23 3.89 -34.16
C MET A 226 9.83 5.32 -34.09
N HIS A 227 9.58 6.18 -35.07
CA HIS A 227 10.07 7.56 -35.17
C HIS A 227 8.96 8.57 -35.50
N GLY A 228 7.68 8.28 -35.24
CA GLY A 228 6.58 9.19 -35.55
C GLY A 228 5.23 8.67 -35.12
N ASN A 229 4.17 9.14 -35.80
CA ASN A 229 2.77 8.76 -35.60
C ASN A 229 2.24 9.08 -34.18
N VAL A 230 2.56 8.29 -33.15
CA VAL A 230 2.23 8.59 -31.73
C VAL A 230 3.43 8.36 -30.81
N SER A 231 3.51 9.14 -29.74
CA SER A 231 4.49 8.90 -28.68
C SER A 231 3.98 7.79 -27.78
N GLU A 232 4.81 6.79 -27.55
CA GLU A 232 4.37 5.54 -26.95
C GLU A 232 4.70 5.47 -25.47
N TRP A 233 3.73 5.08 -24.65
CA TRP A 233 3.96 4.70 -23.27
C TRP A 233 4.87 3.47 -23.15
N VAL A 234 5.84 3.54 -22.24
CA VAL A 234 6.65 2.41 -21.77
C VAL A 234 6.39 2.20 -20.27
N GLU A 235 6.86 1.11 -19.68
CA GLU A 235 6.59 0.76 -18.27
C GLU A 235 7.19 1.77 -17.27
N ASP A 236 8.34 2.37 -17.62
CA ASP A 236 9.28 3.08 -16.75
C ASP A 236 8.79 4.41 -16.13
N CYS A 237 9.26 4.67 -14.91
CA CYS A 237 9.19 5.99 -14.26
C CYS A 237 10.35 6.89 -14.72
N LYS A 238 10.04 8.10 -15.19
CA LYS A 238 11.04 9.05 -15.73
C LYS A 238 12.01 9.53 -14.64
N GLN A 239 13.26 9.09 -14.75
CA GLN A 239 14.37 9.44 -13.87
C GLN A 239 15.65 9.73 -14.68
N SER A 240 16.74 10.16 -14.05
CA SER A 240 18.05 10.25 -14.72
C SER A 240 18.57 8.86 -15.09
N TYR A 241 19.40 8.77 -16.16
CA TYR A 241 20.12 7.53 -16.49
C TYR A 241 21.21 7.14 -15.47
N SER A 242 21.51 8.02 -14.51
CA SER A 242 22.40 7.73 -13.38
C SER A 242 21.76 6.72 -12.42
N GLY A 243 21.89 5.42 -12.74
CA GLY A 243 21.33 4.31 -11.95
C GLY A 243 20.19 3.54 -12.64
N THR A 244 19.92 3.76 -13.93
CA THR A 244 18.94 2.98 -14.72
C THR A 244 19.40 1.53 -14.88
N PRO A 245 18.47 0.54 -14.91
CA PRO A 245 18.83 -0.87 -15.10
C PRO A 245 19.51 -1.16 -16.45
N THR A 246 20.64 -1.87 -16.40
CA THR A 246 21.46 -2.20 -17.59
C THR A 246 21.15 -3.57 -18.19
N ASP A 247 20.06 -4.23 -17.74
CA ASP A 247 19.65 -5.59 -18.10
C ASP A 247 18.35 -5.64 -18.94
N GLY A 248 17.86 -4.48 -19.36
CA GLY A 248 16.59 -4.35 -20.11
C GLY A 248 15.34 -4.30 -19.22
N SER A 249 15.45 -4.43 -17.90
CA SER A 249 14.31 -4.22 -17.01
C SER A 249 13.89 -2.74 -16.95
N ALA A 250 12.64 -2.48 -16.57
CA ALA A 250 12.08 -1.14 -16.48
C ALA A 250 12.54 -0.42 -15.19
N GLN A 251 12.90 0.86 -15.31
CA GLN A 251 13.24 1.71 -14.17
C GLN A 251 11.99 2.02 -13.33
N THR A 252 11.90 1.35 -12.17
CA THR A 252 10.79 1.48 -11.23
C THR A 252 10.88 2.76 -10.40
N GLY A 253 9.76 3.16 -9.80
CA GLY A 253 9.62 4.33 -8.95
C GLY A 253 8.22 4.37 -8.31
N PRO A 254 7.88 5.42 -7.55
CA PRO A 254 6.54 5.56 -6.95
C PRO A 254 5.48 5.79 -8.03
N ASP A 255 4.23 5.37 -7.78
CA ASP A 255 3.14 5.49 -8.77
C ASP A 255 2.75 6.93 -9.13
N SER A 256 3.19 7.90 -8.34
CA SER A 256 3.09 9.34 -8.62
C SER A 256 4.13 9.85 -9.64
N CYS A 257 5.03 8.99 -10.14
CA CYS A 257 6.03 9.38 -11.14
C CYS A 257 5.40 9.82 -12.47
N ASP A 258 6.11 10.68 -13.21
CA ASP A 258 5.89 10.78 -14.65
C ASP A 258 6.28 9.44 -15.28
N ARG A 259 5.37 8.82 -16.04
CA ARG A 259 5.70 7.63 -16.85
C ARG A 259 6.34 8.08 -18.16
N VAL A 260 7.33 7.33 -18.64
CA VAL A 260 8.08 7.69 -19.84
C VAL A 260 7.24 7.51 -21.11
N ASN A 261 7.44 8.39 -22.10
CA ASN A 261 7.00 8.16 -23.47
C ASN A 261 8.09 8.42 -24.54
N ARG A 262 8.11 7.54 -25.55
CA ARG A 262 9.13 7.46 -26.61
C ARG A 262 8.57 7.82 -28.00
N GLY A 263 9.24 7.42 -29.09
CA GLY A 263 8.81 7.61 -30.49
C GLY A 263 8.96 9.02 -31.07
N GLY A 264 8.32 10.01 -30.44
CA GLY A 264 7.87 11.21 -31.16
C GLY A 264 6.44 11.02 -31.65
N SER A 265 5.87 11.90 -32.48
CA SER A 265 4.46 11.79 -32.89
C SER A 265 4.19 12.61 -34.16
N TRP A 266 2.98 12.50 -34.71
CA TRP A 266 2.51 13.34 -35.82
C TRP A 266 2.67 14.84 -35.55
N TYR A 267 2.57 15.30 -34.30
CA TYR A 267 2.75 16.71 -33.92
C TYR A 267 4.20 17.06 -33.55
N SER A 268 5.11 16.10 -33.49
CA SER A 268 6.52 16.34 -33.15
C SER A 268 7.34 16.84 -34.33
N LYS A 269 8.29 17.73 -34.04
CA LYS A 269 9.35 18.14 -34.99
C LYS A 269 10.42 17.06 -35.09
N SER A 270 11.09 16.95 -36.24
CA SER A 270 12.16 15.96 -36.54
C SER A 270 13.15 15.72 -35.39
N ARG A 271 13.64 16.78 -34.74
CA ARG A 271 14.58 16.71 -33.60
C ARG A 271 14.08 15.89 -32.39
N LEU A 272 12.77 15.71 -32.25
CA LEU A 272 12.09 14.99 -31.18
C LEU A 272 11.70 13.54 -31.56
N LEU A 273 12.06 13.09 -32.76
CA LEU A 273 11.78 11.74 -33.26
C LEU A 273 12.97 10.77 -33.06
N ARG A 274 14.08 11.28 -32.51
CA ARG A 274 15.33 10.52 -32.34
C ARG A 274 15.09 9.31 -31.44
N ALA A 275 15.77 8.19 -31.70
CA ALA A 275 15.67 6.98 -30.89
C ALA A 275 15.88 7.26 -29.39
N ALA A 276 16.82 8.14 -29.05
CA ALA A 276 17.15 8.56 -27.68
C ALA A 276 16.17 9.57 -27.05
N LYS A 277 15.22 10.17 -27.79
CA LYS A 277 14.29 11.16 -27.24
C LYS A 277 13.49 10.52 -26.11
N ARG A 278 13.52 11.18 -24.95
CA ARG A 278 12.66 10.89 -23.80
C ARG A 278 11.62 11.99 -23.64
N SER A 279 10.51 11.66 -23.00
CA SER A 279 9.53 12.59 -22.44
C SER A 279 8.80 11.86 -21.32
N GLY A 280 8.04 12.58 -20.50
CA GLY A 280 7.23 11.97 -19.45
C GLY A 280 5.99 12.79 -19.14
N TYR A 281 4.98 12.11 -18.63
CA TYR A 281 3.72 12.68 -18.16
C TYR A 281 3.16 11.78 -17.05
N PHE A 282 2.40 12.33 -16.10
CA PHE A 282 1.69 11.54 -15.09
C PHE A 282 0.85 10.43 -15.73
N SER A 283 0.87 9.25 -15.11
CA SER A 283 0.22 8.01 -15.58
C SER A 283 -1.26 8.14 -15.99
N ARG A 284 -1.99 9.10 -15.41
CA ARG A 284 -3.40 9.42 -15.68
C ARG A 284 -3.67 10.34 -16.86
N TYR A 285 -2.66 10.97 -17.47
CA TYR A 285 -2.86 11.89 -18.58
C TYR A 285 -3.06 11.15 -19.90
N SER A 286 -3.86 11.73 -20.79
CA SER A 286 -4.26 11.12 -22.06
C SER A 286 -4.37 12.21 -23.14
N TYR A 287 -3.64 12.07 -24.25
CA TYR A 287 -3.58 13.09 -25.30
C TYR A 287 -3.67 12.45 -26.70
N SER A 288 -4.03 13.26 -27.71
CA SER A 288 -4.14 12.85 -29.12
C SER A 288 -2.79 12.59 -29.82
N VAL A 289 -1.70 12.68 -29.06
CA VAL A 289 -0.31 12.39 -29.48
C VAL A 289 0.28 11.20 -28.71
N LEU A 290 -0.47 10.59 -27.79
CA LEU A 290 -0.02 9.45 -26.98
C LEU A 290 -0.78 8.18 -27.34
N GLY A 291 -0.01 7.11 -27.58
CA GLY A 291 -0.49 5.73 -27.75
C GLY A 291 0.44 4.76 -27.00
N PHE A 292 0.48 3.50 -27.40
CA PHE A 292 1.43 2.51 -26.85
C PHE A 292 1.62 1.34 -27.82
N ARG A 293 2.73 0.60 -27.65
CA ARG A 293 2.89 -0.75 -28.23
C ARG A 293 3.16 -1.78 -27.14
N LEU A 294 3.03 -3.05 -27.52
CA LEU A 294 3.17 -4.18 -26.61
C LEU A 294 4.59 -4.73 -26.60
N ALA A 295 4.98 -5.33 -25.47
CA ALA A 295 5.97 -6.38 -25.40
C ALA A 295 5.32 -7.69 -24.94
N ARG A 296 5.90 -8.83 -25.33
CA ARG A 296 5.52 -10.17 -24.87
C ARG A 296 6.78 -10.95 -24.51
N THR A 297 6.81 -11.54 -23.33
CA THR A 297 7.88 -12.46 -22.92
C THR A 297 7.80 -13.74 -23.74
N LEU A 298 8.95 -14.23 -24.21
CA LEU A 298 9.04 -15.52 -24.90
C LEU A 298 9.68 -16.54 -23.95
N ALA A 299 9.14 -17.77 -23.94
CA ALA A 299 9.80 -18.87 -23.26
C ALA A 299 11.20 -19.08 -23.85
N PRO A 300 12.26 -19.30 -23.03
CA PRO A 300 13.62 -19.49 -23.52
C PRO A 300 13.67 -20.61 -24.57
N ALA A 301 14.33 -20.33 -25.70
CA ALA A 301 14.56 -21.34 -26.70
C ALA A 301 15.45 -22.46 -26.13
N PRO A 302 15.12 -23.75 -26.31
CA PRO A 302 16.06 -24.83 -26.04
C PRO A 302 17.19 -24.76 -27.07
N ALA A 303 18.25 -24.02 -26.74
CA ALA A 303 19.46 -23.93 -27.54
C ALA A 303 20.11 -25.32 -27.64
N ALA A 304 20.74 -25.58 -28.79
CA ALA A 304 21.44 -26.84 -29.02
C ALA A 304 22.61 -27.03 -28.03
N SER A 305 23.02 -28.28 -27.86
CA SER A 305 24.14 -28.66 -27.00
C SER A 305 25.46 -28.11 -27.52
N ASP A 306 26.03 -27.13 -26.81
CA ASP A 306 27.47 -26.95 -26.69
C ASP A 306 27.82 -26.49 -25.28
N GLY A 307 28.87 -27.08 -24.71
CA GLY A 307 29.08 -27.16 -23.24
C GLY A 307 29.55 -25.89 -22.53
N THR A 308 29.51 -24.72 -23.17
CA THR A 308 30.26 -23.51 -22.75
C THR A 308 29.44 -22.37 -22.16
N ASN A 309 28.10 -22.43 -22.15
CA ASN A 309 27.25 -21.35 -21.60
C ASN A 309 26.24 -21.78 -20.50
N MET A 310 26.52 -22.86 -19.76
CA MET A 310 25.79 -23.16 -18.51
C MET A 310 26.40 -22.49 -17.27
N ASP A 311 27.61 -21.95 -17.39
CA ASP A 311 28.35 -21.34 -16.29
C ASP A 311 27.78 -19.97 -15.87
N ALA A 312 27.35 -19.16 -16.84
CA ALA A 312 26.96 -17.76 -16.62
C ALA A 312 25.76 -17.60 -15.66
N LEU A 313 24.78 -18.52 -15.72
CA LEU A 313 23.55 -18.46 -14.93
C LEU A 313 23.75 -18.79 -13.44
N PHE A 314 24.71 -19.65 -13.10
CA PHE A 314 24.91 -20.14 -11.73
C PHE A 314 26.21 -19.67 -11.06
N ARG A 315 27.21 -19.23 -11.84
CA ARG A 315 28.48 -18.69 -11.32
C ARG A 315 28.26 -17.52 -10.36
N ARG A 316 27.37 -16.57 -10.68
CA ARG A 316 27.08 -15.42 -9.79
C ARG A 316 26.43 -15.85 -8.47
N PRO A 317 25.30 -16.58 -8.41
CA PRO A 317 24.72 -17.01 -7.13
C PRO A 317 25.65 -17.83 -6.23
N ILE A 318 26.41 -18.78 -6.81
CA ILE A 318 27.30 -19.66 -6.05
C ILE A 318 28.52 -18.89 -5.50
N GLN A 319 29.04 -17.90 -6.24
CA GLN A 319 30.15 -17.05 -5.78
C GLN A 319 29.68 -15.92 -4.84
N ALA A 320 28.49 -15.35 -5.06
CA ALA A 320 27.94 -14.24 -4.26
C ALA A 320 27.34 -14.68 -2.91
N GLY A 321 27.03 -15.97 -2.74
CA GLY A 321 26.69 -16.55 -1.44
C GLY A 321 25.21 -16.80 -1.18
N GLY A 322 24.57 -17.62 -2.02
CA GLY A 322 23.29 -18.25 -1.64
C GLY A 322 23.39 -19.08 -0.35
N ASP A 323 22.25 -19.35 0.28
CA ASP A 323 22.13 -20.12 1.52
C ASP A 323 22.25 -21.65 1.30
N ILE A 324 22.00 -22.41 2.37
CA ILE A 324 22.08 -23.89 2.35
C ILE A 324 21.00 -24.49 1.44
N GLU A 325 19.75 -24.00 1.49
CA GLU A 325 18.64 -24.54 0.71
C GLU A 325 18.84 -24.27 -0.79
N PHE A 326 19.39 -23.11 -1.16
CA PHE A 326 19.79 -22.80 -2.53
C PHE A 326 20.81 -23.81 -3.08
N HIS A 327 21.86 -24.13 -2.31
CA HIS A 327 22.88 -25.07 -2.74
C HIS A 327 22.38 -26.53 -2.73
N GLU A 328 21.52 -26.91 -1.78
CA GLU A 328 20.90 -28.24 -1.74
C GLU A 328 19.88 -28.43 -2.88
N ALA A 329 19.14 -27.38 -3.27
CA ALA A 329 18.30 -27.38 -4.46
C ALA A 329 19.13 -27.50 -5.75
N TYR A 330 20.27 -26.83 -5.84
CA TYR A 330 21.21 -27.01 -6.96
C TYR A 330 21.70 -28.47 -7.05
N LEU A 331 22.10 -29.08 -5.93
CA LEU A 331 22.54 -30.48 -5.90
C LEU A 331 21.42 -31.47 -6.21
N SER A 332 20.20 -31.23 -5.72
CA SER A 332 19.02 -32.04 -6.05
C SER A 332 18.68 -31.98 -7.54
N ARG A 333 19.00 -30.88 -8.23
CA ARG A 333 18.74 -30.69 -9.66
C ARG A 333 19.91 -31.13 -10.55
N TYR A 334 21.14 -31.01 -10.07
CA TYR A 334 22.38 -31.25 -10.80
C TYR A 334 23.42 -32.02 -9.97
N PRO A 335 23.14 -33.26 -9.51
CA PRO A 335 23.98 -34.00 -8.54
C PRO A 335 25.37 -34.40 -9.06
N LYS A 336 25.65 -34.20 -10.36
CA LYS A 336 26.97 -34.38 -10.99
C LYS A 336 27.42 -33.14 -11.79
N GLY A 337 26.83 -31.96 -11.52
CA GLY A 337 27.15 -30.72 -12.21
C GLY A 337 28.52 -30.15 -11.84
N THR A 338 29.06 -29.26 -12.68
CA THR A 338 30.41 -28.66 -12.52
C THR A 338 30.64 -28.01 -11.17
N PHE A 339 29.58 -27.43 -10.56
CA PHE A 339 29.66 -26.82 -9.24
C PHE A 339 29.19 -27.73 -8.10
N ALA A 340 28.93 -29.03 -8.32
CA ALA A 340 28.45 -29.92 -7.26
C ALA A 340 29.46 -30.06 -6.10
N ALA A 341 30.75 -30.27 -6.40
CA ALA A 341 31.78 -30.30 -5.38
C ALA A 341 31.99 -28.92 -4.69
N PRO A 342 32.10 -27.78 -5.41
CA PRO A 342 32.05 -26.44 -4.81
C PRO A 342 30.81 -26.17 -3.93
N ALA A 343 29.63 -26.64 -4.34
CA ALA A 343 28.37 -26.46 -3.61
C ALA A 343 28.33 -27.30 -2.33
N LEU A 344 28.80 -28.55 -2.36
CA LEU A 344 28.99 -29.38 -1.17
C LEU A 344 29.97 -28.71 -0.19
N VAL A 345 31.14 -28.30 -0.66
CA VAL A 345 32.14 -27.58 0.16
C VAL A 345 31.57 -26.27 0.72
N LYS A 346 30.73 -25.55 -0.04
CA LYS A 346 30.05 -24.33 0.43
C LYS A 346 28.95 -24.63 1.45
N ILE A 347 28.17 -25.69 1.28
CA ILE A 347 27.20 -26.19 2.27
C ILE A 347 27.90 -26.56 3.56
N ASP A 348 29.00 -27.31 3.51
CA ASP A 348 29.74 -27.71 4.71
C ASP A 348 30.36 -26.49 5.40
N LYS A 349 30.90 -25.52 4.64
CA LYS A 349 31.38 -24.25 5.20
C LYS A 349 30.26 -23.41 5.82
N LEU A 350 29.07 -23.39 5.22
CA LEU A 350 27.89 -22.69 5.76
C LEU A 350 27.31 -23.42 6.99
N LYS A 351 27.33 -24.75 7.02
CA LYS A 351 26.92 -25.55 8.19
C LYS A 351 27.91 -25.42 9.34
N GLN A 352 29.22 -25.43 9.07
CA GLN A 352 30.25 -25.09 10.05
C GLN A 352 30.12 -23.63 10.53
N GLN A 353 29.87 -22.67 9.65
CA GLN A 353 29.61 -21.28 10.05
C GLN A 353 28.33 -21.15 10.88
N LYS A 354 27.28 -21.93 10.60
CA LYS A 354 26.04 -21.97 11.39
C LYS A 354 26.21 -22.67 12.75
N GLN A 355 27.18 -23.59 12.88
CA GLN A 355 27.60 -24.16 14.16
C GLN A 355 28.53 -23.21 14.94
N LEU A 356 29.46 -22.53 14.27
CA LEU A 356 30.36 -21.54 14.89
C LEU A 356 29.62 -20.27 15.33
N ALA A 357 28.58 -19.85 14.60
CA ALA A 357 27.65 -18.80 15.04
C ALA A 357 26.65 -19.26 16.11
N ALA A 358 26.63 -20.56 16.43
CA ALA A 358 25.92 -21.13 17.58
C ALA A 358 26.86 -21.44 18.77
N ALA A 359 28.13 -21.05 18.68
CA ALA A 359 29.07 -20.98 19.80
C ALA A 359 29.26 -19.51 20.18
N ASP A 360 29.06 -19.17 21.46
CA ASP A 360 28.99 -17.78 21.93
C ASP A 360 30.27 -16.96 21.60
N PRO A 361 30.16 -15.84 20.88
CA PRO A 361 31.21 -14.82 20.84
C PRO A 361 31.43 -14.21 22.23
N PRO A 362 32.63 -13.68 22.54
CA PRO A 362 32.88 -13.03 23.82
C PRO A 362 31.92 -11.84 24.02
N LYS A 363 31.29 -11.80 25.19
CA LYS A 363 30.19 -10.86 25.51
C LYS A 363 30.59 -9.40 25.26
N SER A 364 30.05 -8.83 24.18
CA SER A 364 29.69 -7.40 24.17
C SER A 364 28.88 -7.07 25.42
N PRO A 365 29.04 -5.89 26.05
CA PRO A 365 28.19 -5.50 27.16
C PRO A 365 26.71 -5.60 26.74
N PRO A 366 25.81 -6.10 27.62
CA PRO A 366 24.39 -6.07 27.30
C PRO A 366 23.96 -4.62 27.04
N PRO A 367 23.00 -4.37 26.12
CA PRO A 367 22.37 -3.07 26.07
C PRO A 367 21.88 -2.74 27.49
N PRO A 368 22.11 -1.51 28.00
CA PRO A 368 21.74 -1.18 29.37
C PRO A 368 20.24 -1.47 29.54
N PRO A 369 19.84 -2.14 30.63
CA PRO A 369 18.46 -2.58 30.78
C PRO A 369 17.54 -1.38 30.61
N VAL A 370 16.50 -1.54 29.78
CA VAL A 370 15.44 -0.53 29.65
C VAL A 370 14.92 -0.29 31.06
N LYS A 371 15.33 0.85 31.64
CA LYS A 371 14.95 1.21 33.00
C LYS A 371 13.42 1.23 33.01
N PRO A 372 12.75 0.59 33.99
CA PRO A 372 11.30 0.66 34.08
C PRO A 372 10.93 2.14 34.08
N ALA A 373 10.03 2.54 33.16
CA ALA A 373 9.81 3.93 32.79
C ALA A 373 9.83 4.82 34.03
N VAL A 374 10.83 5.71 34.09
CA VAL A 374 11.09 6.53 35.29
C VAL A 374 9.78 7.20 35.64
N LYS A 375 9.32 7.03 36.90
CA LYS A 375 8.06 7.59 37.38
C LYS A 375 8.16 9.12 37.32
N GLU A 376 7.85 9.68 36.16
CA GLU A 376 8.05 11.08 35.90
C GLU A 376 7.16 11.88 36.84
N SER A 377 7.76 12.82 37.58
CA SER A 377 7.01 13.66 38.49
C SER A 377 6.06 14.52 37.66
N PRO A 378 4.74 14.54 37.95
CA PRO A 378 3.78 15.20 37.07
C PRO A 378 4.12 16.68 36.89
N LYS A 379 4.41 17.07 35.65
CA LYS A 379 4.88 18.43 35.34
C LYS A 379 3.76 19.45 35.52
N LYS A 380 4.12 20.66 35.99
CA LYS A 380 3.16 21.76 36.21
C LYS A 380 3.07 22.65 34.98
N ALA A 381 1.92 23.27 34.74
CA ALA A 381 1.78 24.29 33.69
C ALA A 381 2.80 25.45 33.90
N GLY A 382 3.38 25.95 32.81
CA GLY A 382 4.48 26.92 32.83
C GLY A 382 5.85 26.36 33.23
N GLN A 383 5.97 25.08 33.57
CA GLN A 383 7.27 24.46 33.83
C GLN A 383 8.08 24.33 32.54
N VAL A 384 9.32 24.82 32.56
CA VAL A 384 10.32 24.58 31.52
C VAL A 384 11.16 23.35 31.88
N PHE A 385 11.50 22.53 30.89
CA PHE A 385 12.40 21.37 31.04
C PHE A 385 13.08 21.03 29.70
N SER A 386 14.07 20.13 29.72
CA SER A 386 14.54 19.41 28.53
C SER A 386 14.88 17.97 28.92
N ASP A 387 14.69 17.02 27.99
CA ASP A 387 14.90 15.59 28.22
C ASP A 387 16.34 15.11 27.97
N CYS A 388 17.19 15.93 27.37
CA CYS A 388 18.63 15.68 27.23
C CYS A 388 19.42 16.97 27.04
N GLY A 389 20.75 16.94 27.23
CA GLY A 389 21.62 18.14 27.21
C GLY A 389 21.73 18.90 25.87
N TYR A 390 21.09 18.41 24.81
CA TYR A 390 20.97 19.04 23.48
C TYR A 390 19.57 18.82 22.88
N CYS A 391 18.61 18.44 23.72
CA CYS A 391 17.20 18.35 23.35
C CYS A 391 16.56 19.74 23.53
N PRO A 392 15.56 20.12 22.71
CA PRO A 392 14.95 21.44 22.83
C PRO A 392 14.35 21.73 24.20
N GLU A 393 14.41 22.99 24.64
CA GLU A 393 13.67 23.44 25.81
C GLU A 393 12.17 23.33 25.53
N MET A 394 11.43 22.68 26.44
CA MET A 394 10.00 22.43 26.35
C MET A 394 9.27 23.12 27.50
N VAL A 395 8.15 23.79 27.22
CA VAL A 395 7.29 24.45 28.20
C VAL A 395 5.94 23.75 28.29
N VAL A 396 5.49 23.45 29.50
CA VAL A 396 4.19 22.80 29.73
C VAL A 396 3.03 23.77 29.51
N VAL A 397 2.29 23.57 28.43
CA VAL A 397 1.03 24.25 28.11
C VAL A 397 -0.12 23.53 28.83
N PRO A 398 -1.02 24.25 29.54
CA PRO A 398 -2.13 23.64 30.27
C PRO A 398 -3.21 23.04 29.36
N ALA A 399 -4.07 22.20 29.92
CA ALA A 399 -5.36 21.87 29.29
C ALA A 399 -6.32 23.08 29.34
N GLY A 400 -7.18 23.24 28.34
CA GLY A 400 -8.16 24.33 28.31
C GLY A 400 -8.93 24.45 26.99
N SER A 401 -9.85 25.41 26.92
CA SER A 401 -10.57 25.75 25.68
C SER A 401 -10.20 27.15 25.17
N PHE A 402 -10.34 27.36 23.86
CA PHE A 402 -10.25 28.68 23.24
C PHE A 402 -11.21 28.78 22.04
N GLN A 403 -11.29 29.97 21.44
CA GLN A 403 -11.97 30.20 20.17
C GLN A 403 -10.91 30.29 19.06
N MET A 404 -10.95 29.34 18.13
CA MET A 404 -10.02 29.26 17.00
C MET A 404 -10.55 30.07 15.81
N GLY A 405 -9.66 30.77 15.10
CA GLY A 405 -9.97 31.61 13.94
C GLY A 405 -10.16 33.10 14.23
N ASP A 406 -10.48 33.89 13.20
CA ASP A 406 -10.46 35.35 13.29
C ASP A 406 -11.73 35.94 13.95
N SER A 407 -11.62 36.17 15.26
CA SER A 407 -12.57 36.93 16.07
C SER A 407 -12.27 38.44 16.16
N SER A 408 -11.08 38.89 15.73
CA SER A 408 -10.60 40.27 15.92
C SER A 408 -10.53 41.10 14.62
N GLY A 409 -10.88 40.50 13.48
CA GLY A 409 -11.12 41.18 12.21
C GLY A 409 -9.87 41.42 11.36
N GLY A 410 -9.99 41.18 10.05
CA GLY A 410 -8.91 41.33 9.07
C GLY A 410 -8.30 40.01 8.59
N GLY A 411 -8.84 38.87 9.02
CA GLY A 411 -8.54 37.55 8.48
C GLY A 411 -9.39 37.14 7.28
N GLY A 412 -8.93 36.10 6.60
CA GLY A 412 -9.52 35.53 5.39
C GLY A 412 -10.83 34.76 5.61
N GLY A 413 -11.30 34.12 4.53
CA GLY A 413 -12.45 33.21 4.58
C GLY A 413 -12.10 31.81 5.11
N ASP A 414 -10.83 31.43 5.03
CA ASP A 414 -10.27 30.16 5.54
C ASP A 414 -9.95 30.19 7.03
N GLU A 415 -9.97 31.38 7.65
CA GLU A 415 -9.89 31.60 9.10
C GLU A 415 -11.26 31.52 9.79
N LYS A 416 -12.28 30.99 9.09
CA LYS A 416 -13.70 30.97 9.50
C LYS A 416 -14.37 29.62 9.20
N PRO A 417 -15.39 29.20 9.98
CA PRO A 417 -15.98 29.91 11.12
C PRO A 417 -15.06 29.96 12.35
N VAL A 418 -15.27 30.97 13.19
CA VAL A 418 -14.73 30.96 14.55
C VAL A 418 -15.45 29.86 15.33
N HIS A 419 -14.69 28.96 15.96
CA HIS A 419 -15.24 27.78 16.62
C HIS A 419 -14.48 27.44 17.90
N ARG A 420 -15.17 26.79 18.86
CA ARG A 420 -14.57 26.40 20.13
C ARG A 420 -13.78 25.11 19.97
N VAL A 421 -12.50 25.16 20.34
CA VAL A 421 -11.62 23.99 20.47
C VAL A 421 -11.26 23.79 21.94
N THR A 422 -11.06 22.55 22.37
CA THR A 422 -10.69 22.18 23.74
C THR A 422 -9.52 21.21 23.73
N ILE A 423 -8.36 21.64 24.20
CA ILE A 423 -7.20 20.78 24.44
C ILE A 423 -7.44 20.04 25.77
N PRO A 424 -7.64 18.71 25.77
CA PRO A 424 -8.15 17.98 26.94
C PRO A 424 -7.08 17.72 28.01
N ASN A 425 -5.81 17.70 27.63
CA ASN A 425 -4.68 17.37 28.50
C ASN A 425 -3.61 18.48 28.43
N ALA A 426 -2.82 18.62 29.50
CA ALA A 426 -1.61 19.41 29.43
C ALA A 426 -0.56 18.68 28.56
N PHE A 427 0.14 19.43 27.72
CA PHE A 427 1.16 18.93 26.82
C PHE A 427 2.36 19.88 26.85
N ALA A 428 3.53 19.45 26.37
CA ALA A 428 4.68 20.35 26.30
C ALA A 428 4.90 20.83 24.87
N VAL A 429 5.26 22.11 24.71
CA VAL A 429 5.55 22.75 23.44
C VAL A 429 6.98 23.28 23.45
N GLY A 430 7.69 23.19 22.33
CA GLY A 430 9.02 23.78 22.17
C GLY A 430 8.99 25.27 22.53
N LYS A 431 9.80 25.67 23.51
CA LYS A 431 9.95 27.06 23.99
C LYS A 431 10.29 28.01 22.84
N TYR A 432 11.04 27.48 21.88
CA TYR A 432 11.47 28.10 20.63
C TYR A 432 11.06 27.24 19.43
N GLU A 433 11.23 27.80 18.24
CA GLU A 433 11.38 27.04 16.99
C GLU A 433 12.61 26.11 17.08
N VAL A 434 12.60 24.97 16.37
CA VAL A 434 13.77 24.07 16.37
C VAL A 434 14.96 24.75 15.70
N THR A 435 16.09 24.77 16.38
CA THR A 435 17.31 25.49 15.98
C THR A 435 18.23 24.68 15.07
N PHE A 436 19.15 25.35 14.38
CA PHE A 436 20.22 24.70 13.64
C PHE A 436 21.18 23.90 14.53
N ALA A 437 21.36 24.27 15.81
CA ALA A 437 22.16 23.50 16.76
C ALA A 437 21.50 22.15 17.10
N GLU A 438 20.21 22.17 17.42
CA GLU A 438 19.40 20.97 17.69
C GLU A 438 19.27 20.08 16.44
N TRP A 439 19.15 20.68 15.25
CA TRP A 439 19.19 19.95 13.99
C TRP A 439 20.58 19.33 13.72
N ASP A 440 21.66 20.07 13.93
CA ASP A 440 23.02 19.53 13.75
C ASP A 440 23.30 18.38 14.73
N ALA A 441 22.69 18.34 15.92
CA ALA A 441 22.72 17.16 16.80
C ALA A 441 22.03 15.93 16.18
N CYS A 442 20.83 16.10 15.59
CA CYS A 442 20.14 15.04 14.84
C CYS A 442 20.95 14.53 13.63
N VAL A 443 21.70 15.43 12.98
CA VAL A 443 22.64 15.09 11.89
C VAL A 443 23.86 14.32 12.41
N SER A 444 24.41 14.70 13.56
CA SER A 444 25.56 14.02 14.20
C SER A 444 25.22 12.62 14.72
N ASP A 445 23.96 12.40 15.14
CA ASP A 445 23.42 11.10 15.54
C ASP A 445 23.02 10.18 14.37
N ASP A 446 23.24 10.62 13.12
CA ASP A 446 22.75 9.98 11.88
C ASP A 446 21.21 9.95 11.72
N GLY A 447 20.46 10.40 12.73
CA GLY A 447 18.99 10.36 12.78
C GLY A 447 18.28 11.21 11.72
N CYS A 448 18.91 12.29 11.28
CA CYS A 448 18.42 13.16 10.19
C CYS A 448 19.06 12.82 8.82
N ASN A 449 19.43 11.55 8.57
CA ASN A 449 19.96 11.06 7.28
C ASN A 449 21.17 11.85 6.73
N ARG A 450 21.97 12.45 7.62
CA ARG A 450 23.04 13.42 7.32
C ARG A 450 22.61 14.65 6.51
N PHE A 451 21.30 14.90 6.37
CA PHE A 451 20.77 16.07 5.69
C PHE A 451 21.05 17.33 6.52
N ARG A 452 21.91 18.20 6.00
CA ARG A 452 22.28 19.47 6.64
C ARG A 452 21.73 20.65 5.83
N PRO A 453 20.58 21.24 6.23
CA PRO A 453 19.95 22.36 5.52
C PRO A 453 20.85 23.59 5.47
N LYS A 454 20.65 24.45 4.46
CA LYS A 454 21.51 25.63 4.18
C LYS A 454 21.17 26.81 5.09
N ASP A 455 22.16 27.54 5.58
CA ASP A 455 22.01 28.84 6.26
C ASP A 455 22.08 30.05 5.30
N LYS A 456 21.64 29.85 4.04
CA LYS A 456 21.59 30.82 2.92
C LYS A 456 22.96 31.21 2.32
N GLY A 457 22.92 31.91 1.17
CA GLY A 457 23.99 31.92 0.16
C GLY A 457 25.19 32.86 0.35
N TRP A 458 26.26 32.56 -0.41
CA TRP A 458 27.58 33.20 -0.59
C TRP A 458 28.41 33.61 0.66
N ARG A 459 27.80 34.05 1.76
CA ARG A 459 28.49 34.30 3.05
C ARG A 459 27.79 33.70 4.28
N GLY A 460 26.58 33.15 4.13
CA GLY A 460 25.81 32.54 5.22
C GLY A 460 25.15 33.55 6.15
N TRP A 461 24.11 33.09 6.86
CA TRP A 461 23.45 33.82 7.96
C TRP A 461 23.86 33.29 9.34
N GLY A 462 24.59 32.18 9.40
CA GLY A 462 24.98 31.51 10.63
C GLY A 462 23.98 30.43 11.05
N ARG A 463 24.51 29.42 11.74
CA ARG A 463 23.79 28.31 12.36
C ARG A 463 23.58 28.62 13.85
N GLY A 464 23.74 27.61 14.73
CA GLY A 464 23.56 27.78 16.17
C GLY A 464 22.09 27.96 16.52
N ASP A 465 21.80 28.89 17.43
CA ASP A 465 20.48 29.12 18.03
C ASP A 465 19.48 29.83 17.09
N ARG A 466 19.77 29.87 15.79
CA ARG A 466 18.85 30.34 14.73
C ARG A 466 17.91 29.19 14.33
N PRO A 467 16.63 29.44 14.01
CA PRO A 467 15.72 28.39 13.58
C PRO A 467 16.25 27.69 12.33
N VAL A 468 16.06 26.37 12.27
CA VAL A 468 16.42 25.56 11.10
C VAL A 468 15.51 25.95 9.93
N ILE A 469 16.13 26.24 8.77
CA ILE A 469 15.44 26.66 7.54
C ILE A 469 15.84 25.80 6.35
N TYR A 470 15.02 25.83 5.29
CA TYR A 470 15.06 24.88 4.17
C TYR A 470 14.77 23.41 4.56
N VAL A 471 13.95 23.21 5.59
CA VAL A 471 13.32 21.92 5.93
C VAL A 471 11.88 21.87 5.44
N GLY A 472 11.49 20.78 4.80
CA GLY A 472 10.10 20.46 4.49
C GLY A 472 9.39 19.80 5.68
N TRP A 473 8.09 19.59 5.54
CA TRP A 473 7.28 18.89 6.53
C TRP A 473 7.79 17.46 6.77
N ASN A 474 8.16 16.76 5.69
CA ASN A 474 8.74 15.41 5.77
C ASN A 474 10.06 15.37 6.57
N ASP A 475 10.90 16.39 6.43
CA ASP A 475 12.18 16.48 7.14
C ASP A 475 11.92 16.73 8.64
N ALA A 476 10.95 17.58 8.96
CA ALA A 476 10.50 17.85 10.33
C ALA A 476 9.91 16.61 11.02
N LYS A 477 9.19 15.75 10.29
CA LYS A 477 8.75 14.42 10.79
C LYS A 477 9.95 13.54 11.15
N GLY A 478 10.92 13.40 10.24
CA GLY A 478 12.14 12.62 10.50
C GLY A 478 12.91 13.08 11.76
N TYR A 479 12.93 14.39 12.02
CA TYR A 479 13.50 14.96 13.25
C TYR A 479 12.72 14.57 14.51
N VAL A 480 11.39 14.70 14.56
CA VAL A 480 10.61 14.32 15.76
C VAL A 480 10.63 12.81 16.00
N ASP A 481 10.72 12.01 14.94
CA ASP A 481 10.89 10.56 15.04
C ASP A 481 12.26 10.19 15.64
N TRP A 482 13.34 10.88 15.24
CA TRP A 482 14.66 10.74 15.87
C TRP A 482 14.61 11.16 17.34
N LEU A 483 14.07 12.35 17.64
CA LEU A 483 14.05 12.89 19.00
C LEU A 483 13.23 11.99 19.95
N SER A 484 12.14 11.40 19.45
CA SER A 484 11.37 10.40 20.19
C SER A 484 12.19 9.16 20.51
N ARG A 485 12.85 8.56 19.51
CA ARG A 485 13.75 7.40 19.71
C ARG A 485 14.92 7.73 20.65
N LYS A 486 15.46 8.94 20.56
CA LYS A 486 16.63 9.41 21.32
C LYS A 486 16.34 9.60 22.81
N THR A 487 15.12 10.04 23.14
CA THR A 487 14.69 10.36 24.51
C THR A 487 13.83 9.27 25.17
N GLY A 488 13.26 8.36 24.37
CA GLY A 488 12.23 7.42 24.83
C GLY A 488 10.92 8.11 25.19
N GLN A 489 10.67 9.32 24.67
CA GLN A 489 9.47 10.13 24.88
C GLN A 489 8.71 10.31 23.57
N GLU A 490 7.42 10.60 23.63
CA GLU A 490 6.61 10.84 22.43
C GLU A 490 6.66 12.32 22.01
N TYR A 491 7.46 12.62 20.99
CA TYR A 491 7.54 13.93 20.33
C TYR A 491 6.85 13.90 18.96
N ARG A 492 6.27 15.02 18.56
CA ARG A 492 5.57 15.20 17.27
C ARG A 492 5.54 16.68 16.86
N LEU A 493 4.98 16.98 15.69
CA LEU A 493 4.55 18.35 15.38
C LEU A 493 3.32 18.72 16.23
N LEU A 494 3.08 20.02 16.42
CA LEU A 494 1.81 20.51 16.97
C LEU A 494 0.70 20.24 15.94
N SER A 495 -0.54 20.08 16.41
CA SER A 495 -1.69 20.32 15.54
C SER A 495 -1.88 21.82 15.29
N GLU A 496 -2.63 22.19 14.26
CA GLU A 496 -3.00 23.59 13.99
C GLU A 496 -3.76 24.20 15.18
N SER A 497 -4.67 23.40 15.76
CA SER A 497 -5.44 23.72 16.96
C SER A 497 -4.56 23.98 18.19
N GLU A 498 -3.59 23.11 18.46
CA GLU A 498 -2.63 23.25 19.55
C GLU A 498 -1.71 24.45 19.32
N TRP A 499 -1.28 24.68 18.08
CA TRP A 499 -0.44 25.82 17.73
C TRP A 499 -1.16 27.14 18.00
N GLU A 500 -2.42 27.29 17.57
CA GLU A 500 -3.16 28.53 17.80
C GLU A 500 -3.47 28.73 19.29
N TYR A 501 -3.79 27.66 20.02
CA TYR A 501 -3.94 27.71 21.48
C TYR A 501 -2.66 28.18 22.17
N ALA A 502 -1.53 27.58 21.80
CA ALA A 502 -0.20 27.87 22.32
C ALA A 502 0.22 29.32 22.02
N ALA A 503 0.01 29.79 20.78
CA ALA A 503 0.34 31.15 20.36
C ALA A 503 -0.50 32.20 21.09
N ARG A 504 -1.82 31.98 21.20
CA ARG A 504 -2.76 32.89 21.90
C ARG A 504 -2.50 33.00 23.40
N ALA A 505 -2.04 31.92 24.05
CA ALA A 505 -1.79 31.88 25.50
C ALA A 505 -2.95 32.45 26.35
N GLY A 506 -4.18 32.04 26.02
CA GLY A 506 -5.41 32.49 26.69
C GLY A 506 -6.02 33.81 26.16
N THR A 507 -5.37 34.51 25.22
CA THR A 507 -5.89 35.77 24.66
C THR A 507 -6.83 35.57 23.46
N GLY A 508 -7.82 36.46 23.32
CA GLY A 508 -8.72 36.51 22.16
C GLY A 508 -8.23 37.41 21.01
N THR A 509 -7.02 37.96 21.13
CA THR A 509 -6.48 39.03 20.28
C THR A 509 -5.75 38.52 19.03
N LYS A 510 -5.35 39.44 18.15
CA LYS A 510 -4.56 39.19 16.93
C LYS A 510 -3.17 38.65 17.25
N TRP A 511 -2.53 39.22 18.26
CA TRP A 511 -1.26 38.80 18.83
C TRP A 511 -1.43 38.67 20.34
N SER A 512 -0.64 37.84 21.02
CA SER A 512 -0.70 37.69 22.48
C SER A 512 -0.46 39.00 23.24
N CYS A 513 0.27 39.94 22.63
CA CYS A 513 0.50 41.29 23.18
C CYS A 513 -0.66 42.28 22.94
N GLY A 514 -1.60 41.99 22.02
CA GLY A 514 -2.75 42.85 21.78
C GLY A 514 -3.35 42.80 20.37
N ASN A 515 -4.24 43.78 20.09
CA ASN A 515 -4.92 43.97 18.80
C ASN A 515 -4.34 45.09 17.94
N LYS A 516 -3.36 45.83 18.45
CA LYS A 516 -2.61 46.87 17.73
C LYS A 516 -1.24 46.34 17.31
N GLY A 517 -0.72 46.84 16.19
CA GLY A 517 0.55 46.39 15.61
C GLY A 517 1.79 47.11 16.16
N ASP A 518 1.63 47.85 17.25
CA ASP A 518 2.70 48.52 18.00
C ASP A 518 3.49 47.51 18.85
N CYS A 519 2.80 46.67 19.63
CA CYS A 519 3.42 45.65 20.49
C CYS A 519 4.15 44.52 19.74
N LEU A 520 3.94 44.38 18.42
CA LEU A 520 4.64 43.39 17.60
C LEU A 520 6.17 43.59 17.59
N GLY A 521 6.65 44.81 17.79
CA GLY A 521 8.08 45.09 17.87
C GLY A 521 8.79 44.36 19.01
N ASP A 522 8.06 44.05 20.08
CA ASP A 522 8.57 43.45 21.31
C ASP A 522 8.53 41.91 21.29
N VAL A 523 7.58 41.31 20.58
CA VAL A 523 7.33 39.85 20.57
C VAL A 523 7.67 39.12 19.27
N ALA A 524 8.05 39.84 18.20
CA ALA A 524 8.22 39.25 16.87
C ALA A 524 9.45 39.74 16.08
N TRP A 525 9.96 38.86 15.20
CA TRP A 525 10.91 39.21 14.14
C TRP A 525 10.23 39.17 12.77
N TYR A 526 10.09 40.31 12.11
CA TYR A 526 9.30 40.48 10.88
C TYR A 526 9.90 41.55 9.97
N SER A 527 9.29 41.83 8.81
CA SER A 527 9.92 42.59 7.72
C SER A 527 10.39 44.02 8.05
N ARG A 528 10.00 44.57 9.21
CA ARG A 528 10.45 45.89 9.69
C ARG A 528 11.64 45.85 10.67
N ASN A 529 11.92 44.72 11.31
CA ASN A 529 12.92 44.63 12.39
C ASN A 529 13.86 43.41 12.27
N SER A 530 13.68 42.55 11.27
CA SER A 530 14.42 41.28 11.13
C SER A 530 15.77 41.37 10.40
N ASP A 531 16.22 42.56 10.00
CA ASP A 531 17.36 42.77 9.09
C ASP A 531 17.27 41.96 7.77
N SER A 532 16.05 41.60 7.33
CA SER A 532 15.81 40.69 6.19
C SER A 532 16.42 39.28 6.34
N LYS A 533 16.49 38.76 7.58
CA LYS A 533 16.96 37.41 7.92
C LYS A 533 16.18 36.82 9.10
N THR A 534 16.31 35.51 9.32
CA THR A 534 15.98 34.94 10.64
C THR A 534 16.82 35.62 11.74
N GLN A 535 16.48 35.44 13.00
CA GLN A 535 17.33 35.83 14.12
C GLN A 535 17.49 34.64 15.09
N PRO A 536 18.43 34.69 16.06
CA PRO A 536 18.48 33.69 17.11
C PRO A 536 17.15 33.69 17.87
N VAL A 537 16.73 32.51 18.32
CA VAL A 537 15.48 32.34 19.06
C VAL A 537 15.56 32.99 20.45
N GLY A 538 14.42 33.32 21.03
CA GLY A 538 14.33 33.86 22.39
C GLY A 538 14.74 35.33 22.54
N GLN A 539 15.09 36.03 21.45
CA GLN A 539 15.56 37.42 21.46
C GLN A 539 14.41 38.47 21.51
N LYS A 540 13.19 38.02 21.87
CA LYS A 540 11.95 38.79 21.94
C LYS A 540 11.14 38.39 23.18
N GLY A 541 10.11 39.14 23.52
CA GLY A 541 9.20 38.80 24.62
C GLY A 541 8.39 37.55 24.34
N ALA A 542 8.32 36.64 25.31
CA ALA A 542 7.45 35.47 25.27
C ALA A 542 5.97 35.84 25.45
N ASN A 543 5.08 34.95 25.03
CA ASN A 543 3.65 35.05 25.33
C ASN A 543 3.31 34.56 26.76
N GLY A 544 2.03 34.62 27.14
CA GLY A 544 1.54 34.24 28.47
C GLY A 544 1.74 32.76 28.88
N PHE A 545 2.20 31.88 27.98
CA PHE A 545 2.59 30.51 28.28
C PHE A 545 4.12 30.32 28.34
N GLY A 546 4.92 31.39 28.18
CA GLY A 546 6.38 31.31 28.16
C GLY A 546 6.97 30.85 26.83
N LEU A 547 6.19 30.89 25.76
CA LEU A 547 6.63 30.53 24.40
C LEU A 547 7.11 31.76 23.64
N TYR A 548 8.27 31.63 23.00
CA TYR A 548 8.96 32.67 22.24
C TYR A 548 8.77 32.44 20.73
N ASP A 549 8.94 33.50 19.94
CA ASP A 549 8.95 33.47 18.47
C ASP A 549 7.67 32.92 17.81
N MET A 550 6.56 32.78 18.56
CA MET A 550 5.23 32.35 18.04
C MET A 550 4.66 33.29 16.96
N TYR A 551 5.31 34.41 16.67
CA TYR A 551 4.97 35.38 15.63
C TYR A 551 6.24 35.83 14.91
N GLY A 552 6.31 35.61 13.60
CA GLY A 552 7.48 35.98 12.81
C GLY A 552 8.58 34.91 12.85
N ASN A 553 9.84 35.35 12.77
CA ASN A 553 11.05 34.55 12.60
C ASN A 553 10.96 33.51 11.46
N VAL A 554 10.43 32.30 11.66
CA VAL A 554 10.03 31.39 10.56
C VAL A 554 8.59 30.88 10.69
N TRP A 555 7.99 30.57 9.53
CA TRP A 555 6.73 29.84 9.51
C TRP A 555 6.96 28.44 10.05
N GLU A 556 6.08 28.00 10.94
CA GLU A 556 6.16 26.68 11.56
C GLU A 556 5.22 25.69 10.87
N TRP A 557 5.78 24.55 10.44
CA TRP A 557 4.98 23.37 10.05
C TRP A 557 4.18 22.82 11.23
N VAL A 558 2.90 22.58 11.00
CA VAL A 558 2.01 21.80 11.88
C VAL A 558 1.60 20.50 11.18
N GLU A 559 1.05 19.54 11.93
CA GLU A 559 0.68 18.22 11.39
C GLU A 559 -0.44 18.28 10.31
N ASP A 560 -1.34 19.26 10.43
CA ASP A 560 -2.62 19.35 9.71
C ASP A 560 -2.53 19.53 8.18
N CYS A 561 -3.50 18.94 7.50
CA CYS A 561 -3.83 19.22 6.10
C CYS A 561 -4.73 20.45 5.98
N LYS A 562 -4.39 21.42 5.12
CA LYS A 562 -5.18 22.65 4.91
C LYS A 562 -6.58 22.32 4.41
N GLN A 563 -7.57 22.63 5.25
CA GLN A 563 -9.01 22.42 5.03
C GLN A 563 -9.81 23.54 5.71
N SER A 564 -11.13 23.59 5.49
CA SER A 564 -12.00 24.58 6.16
C SER A 564 -12.21 24.28 7.65
N TYR A 565 -12.28 25.32 8.47
CA TYR A 565 -12.68 25.23 9.90
C TYR A 565 -14.10 24.67 10.13
N ARG A 566 -14.87 24.37 9.08
CA ARG A 566 -16.12 23.59 9.18
C ARG A 566 -15.88 22.10 9.47
N SER A 567 -14.67 21.59 9.26
CA SER A 567 -14.30 20.18 9.48
C SER A 567 -13.09 20.00 10.41
N THR A 568 -12.63 21.06 11.08
CA THR A 568 -11.50 21.00 12.04
C THR A 568 -11.93 20.31 13.35
N PRO A 569 -11.10 19.42 13.93
CA PRO A 569 -11.39 18.77 15.20
C PRO A 569 -11.47 19.75 16.38
N SER A 570 -12.52 19.62 17.20
CA SER A 570 -12.76 20.49 18.37
C SER A 570 -12.10 19.99 19.67
N ASP A 571 -11.33 18.91 19.60
CA ASP A 571 -10.59 18.26 20.70
C ASP A 571 -9.07 18.55 20.70
N GLY A 572 -8.61 19.39 19.77
CA GLY A 572 -7.19 19.70 19.61
C GLY A 572 -6.41 18.71 18.73
N SER A 573 -7.04 17.65 18.23
CA SER A 573 -6.36 16.75 17.28
C SER A 573 -6.11 17.42 15.91
N ALA A 574 -5.16 16.88 15.17
CA ALA A 574 -4.78 17.40 13.85
C ALA A 574 -5.80 16.99 12.77
N GLN A 575 -6.15 17.93 11.90
CA GLN A 575 -7.04 17.70 10.76
C GLN A 575 -6.34 16.89 9.66
N THR A 576 -6.58 15.58 9.67
CA THR A 576 -5.97 14.62 8.73
C THR A 576 -6.55 14.73 7.31
N GLY A 577 -5.77 14.24 6.33
CA GLY A 577 -6.14 14.15 4.92
C GLY A 577 -5.18 13.21 4.19
N SER A 578 -5.06 13.32 2.86
CA SER A 578 -4.05 12.54 2.12
C SER A 578 -2.64 12.99 2.50
N ASP A 579 -1.69 12.07 2.57
CA ASP A 579 -0.27 12.34 2.89
C ASP A 579 0.39 13.38 1.96
N SER A 580 -0.10 13.51 0.71
CA SER A 580 0.24 14.54 -0.27
C SER A 580 -0.56 15.86 -0.17
N CYS A 581 -1.39 16.02 0.86
CA CYS A 581 -2.17 17.24 1.07
C CYS A 581 -1.26 18.46 1.24
N VAL A 582 -1.76 19.65 0.91
CA VAL A 582 -1.11 20.89 1.29
C VAL A 582 -1.14 20.98 2.82
N ARG A 583 0.03 21.08 3.48
CA ARG A 583 0.15 21.15 4.93
C ARG A 583 0.05 22.59 5.40
N VAL A 584 -0.50 22.79 6.59
CA VAL A 584 -0.66 24.13 7.18
C VAL A 584 0.67 24.66 7.72
N LEU A 585 0.84 25.97 7.62
CA LEU A 585 1.90 26.74 8.26
C LEU A 585 1.32 27.81 9.18
N ARG A 586 1.96 28.06 10.32
CA ARG A 586 1.57 29.11 11.28
C ARG A 586 2.72 30.04 11.65
N GLY A 587 2.43 31.16 12.32
CA GLY A 587 3.42 32.13 12.85
C GLY A 587 3.73 33.34 11.95
N GLY A 588 3.79 33.18 10.62
CA GLY A 588 4.42 34.17 9.75
C GLY A 588 5.94 34.00 9.73
N SER A 589 6.72 34.98 9.24
CA SER A 589 8.19 34.88 9.24
C SER A 589 8.87 36.25 9.22
N TRP A 590 10.20 36.25 9.32
CA TRP A 590 11.08 37.41 9.18
C TRP A 590 10.82 38.26 7.92
N TYR A 591 10.28 37.66 6.86
CA TYR A 591 9.99 38.32 5.59
C TYR A 591 8.59 38.95 5.53
N ASN A 592 7.68 38.53 6.40
CA ASN A 592 6.28 38.93 6.30
C ASN A 592 5.98 40.26 7.02
N SER A 593 4.92 40.93 6.57
CA SER A 593 4.36 42.12 7.25
C SER A 593 3.44 41.72 8.41
N SER A 594 3.23 42.64 9.35
CA SER A 594 2.47 42.42 10.59
C SER A 594 1.11 41.75 10.41
N GLY A 595 0.38 42.06 9.32
CA GLY A 595 -0.94 41.47 9.04
C GLY A 595 -0.94 39.94 8.83
N VAL A 596 0.22 39.36 8.48
CA VAL A 596 0.41 37.90 8.31
C VAL A 596 0.71 37.21 9.64
N LEU A 597 1.28 37.93 10.61
CA LEU A 597 1.73 37.38 11.90
C LEU A 597 0.58 37.14 12.90
N ARG A 598 -0.69 37.24 12.50
CA ARG A 598 -1.81 37.09 13.44
C ARG A 598 -1.97 35.62 13.85
N ALA A 599 -2.36 35.38 15.10
CA ALA A 599 -2.54 34.03 15.65
C ALA A 599 -3.52 33.14 14.85
N ALA A 600 -4.51 33.73 14.18
CA ALA A 600 -5.47 33.01 13.33
C ALA A 600 -4.99 32.76 11.88
N ASN A 601 -3.88 33.37 11.44
CA ASN A 601 -3.47 33.42 10.05
C ASN A 601 -2.85 32.08 9.58
N ARG A 602 -3.34 31.53 8.45
CA ARG A 602 -3.03 30.18 7.98
C ARG A 602 -2.23 30.20 6.68
N GLY A 603 -0.93 29.94 6.74
CA GLY A 603 -0.12 29.63 5.55
C GLY A 603 -0.36 28.20 5.08
N GLU A 604 0.08 27.87 3.88
CA GLU A 604 -0.05 26.51 3.31
C GLU A 604 1.02 26.25 2.23
N TYR A 605 1.64 25.06 2.24
CA TYR A 605 2.50 24.57 1.16
C TYR A 605 2.50 23.02 1.09
N PRO A 606 2.86 22.41 -0.06
CA PRO A 606 3.06 20.96 -0.15
C PRO A 606 4.17 20.46 0.80
N PRO A 607 4.09 19.22 1.33
CA PRO A 607 4.95 18.74 2.42
C PRO A 607 6.44 18.60 2.05
N GLY A 608 6.76 18.49 0.75
CA GLY A 608 8.13 18.48 0.24
C GLY A 608 8.68 19.85 -0.18
N TYR A 609 7.93 20.94 0.03
CA TYR A 609 8.42 22.30 -0.23
C TYR A 609 9.29 22.78 0.94
N SER A 610 10.40 23.48 0.67
CA SER A 610 11.23 24.07 1.72
C SER A 610 11.86 25.40 1.29
N PHE A 611 12.01 26.34 2.23
CA PHE A 611 12.52 27.69 1.94
C PHE A 611 13.19 28.35 3.14
N ASN A 612 13.85 29.51 2.92
CA ASN A 612 14.49 30.30 3.97
C ASN A 612 13.52 31.06 4.92
N VAL A 613 12.20 30.80 4.81
CA VAL A 613 11.17 31.32 5.72
C VAL A 613 10.40 30.19 6.43
N LEU A 614 10.79 28.93 6.24
CA LEU A 614 10.07 27.75 6.75
C LEU A 614 10.96 26.95 7.71
N GLY A 615 10.44 26.68 8.90
CA GLY A 615 10.97 25.77 9.91
C GLY A 615 9.82 25.07 10.64
N PHE A 616 10.00 24.72 11.92
CA PHE A 616 8.96 24.04 12.70
C PHE A 616 9.20 24.14 14.21
N ARG A 617 8.16 23.80 14.97
CA ARG A 617 8.17 23.64 16.42
C ARG A 617 7.57 22.29 16.77
N ILE A 618 7.97 21.76 17.92
CA ILE A 618 7.63 20.41 18.36
C ILE A 618 6.72 20.43 19.59
N ALA A 619 5.91 19.39 19.72
CA ALA A 619 5.17 19.04 20.92
C ALA A 619 5.73 17.75 21.53
N ARG A 620 5.60 17.58 22.85
CA ARG A 620 5.80 16.31 23.56
C ARG A 620 4.55 15.99 24.37
N ILE A 621 4.08 14.74 24.29
CA ILE A 621 2.99 14.24 25.12
C ILE A 621 3.48 14.03 26.56
N LEU A 622 2.69 14.47 27.54
CA LEU A 622 2.98 14.33 28.96
C LEU A 622 2.13 13.20 29.55
N ALA A 623 2.74 12.39 30.43
CA ALA A 623 2.01 11.36 31.16
C ALA A 623 0.88 11.99 32.01
N PRO A 624 -0.34 11.43 32.01
CA PRO A 624 -1.50 12.07 32.62
C PRO A 624 -1.31 12.26 34.12
N VAL A 625 -1.46 13.53 34.56
CA VAL A 625 -1.28 13.95 35.96
C VAL A 625 -2.29 13.23 36.85
N LYS A 626 -1.82 12.36 37.73
CA LYS A 626 -2.62 11.82 38.84
C LYS A 626 -2.90 12.91 39.89
N ILE A 627 -3.88 13.76 39.62
CA ILE A 627 -4.45 14.67 40.62
C ILE A 627 -5.47 13.87 41.46
N ASP A 628 -5.43 14.00 42.78
CA ASP A 628 -6.26 13.26 43.76
C ASP A 628 -7.77 13.65 43.79
N LYS A 629 -8.37 13.94 42.63
CA LYS A 629 -9.83 14.17 42.49
C LYS A 629 -10.66 12.89 42.71
N LEU A 630 -10.02 11.72 42.83
CA LEU A 630 -10.63 10.42 43.14
C LEU A 630 -11.39 10.36 44.48
N LYS A 631 -11.18 11.32 45.40
CA LYS A 631 -11.97 11.42 46.63
C LYS A 631 -13.32 12.13 46.44
N GLN A 632 -13.43 13.09 45.52
CA GLN A 632 -14.65 13.90 45.36
C GLN A 632 -15.66 13.29 44.37
N GLN A 633 -15.19 12.70 43.25
CA GLN A 633 -16.08 11.96 42.32
C GLN A 633 -16.70 10.70 42.95
N LYS A 634 -16.17 10.24 44.09
CA LYS A 634 -16.64 9.03 44.80
C LYS A 634 -18.02 9.16 45.45
N GLN A 635 -18.57 10.37 45.60
CA GLN A 635 -19.91 10.60 46.16
C GLN A 635 -21.03 10.71 45.10
N LEU A 636 -20.71 10.97 43.82
CA LEU A 636 -21.71 11.12 42.75
C LEU A 636 -21.86 9.88 41.87
N ALA A 637 -20.88 8.98 41.85
CA ALA A 637 -20.91 7.74 41.07
C ALA A 637 -21.55 6.54 41.81
N ALA A 638 -22.59 6.79 42.63
CA ALA A 638 -23.24 5.78 43.48
C ALA A 638 -24.40 5.02 42.79
N ALA A 639 -24.76 5.38 41.56
CA ALA A 639 -25.99 4.92 40.89
C ALA A 639 -25.79 4.41 39.46
N SER A 640 -24.90 3.43 39.26
CA SER A 640 -24.98 2.42 38.16
C SER A 640 -23.89 1.33 38.30
N PRO A 641 -24.09 0.10 37.77
CA PRO A 641 -23.12 -0.98 37.89
C PRO A 641 -21.85 -0.75 37.04
N LYS A 642 -20.70 -1.22 37.53
CA LYS A 642 -19.43 -1.21 36.78
C LYS A 642 -19.16 -2.59 36.16
N PRO A 643 -18.59 -2.65 34.93
CA PRO A 643 -17.90 -3.84 34.45
C PRO A 643 -16.81 -4.28 35.43
N LYS A 644 -16.61 -5.60 35.58
CA LYS A 644 -15.62 -6.17 36.50
C LYS A 644 -14.23 -6.19 35.86
N THR A 645 -13.20 -6.07 36.69
CA THR A 645 -11.80 -6.24 36.27
C THR A 645 -11.53 -7.70 35.91
N PRO A 646 -10.78 -8.00 34.83
CA PRO A 646 -10.35 -9.36 34.50
C PRO A 646 -9.55 -10.00 35.65
N LEU A 647 -9.76 -11.30 35.86
CA LEU A 647 -9.12 -12.05 36.95
C LEU A 647 -7.64 -12.36 36.66
N PRO A 648 -6.74 -12.27 37.66
CA PRO A 648 -5.39 -12.83 37.56
C PRO A 648 -5.46 -14.35 37.77
N VAL A 649 -5.42 -15.12 36.67
CA VAL A 649 -5.41 -16.60 36.69
C VAL A 649 -3.97 -17.11 36.60
N LYS A 650 -3.67 -18.20 37.32
CA LYS A 650 -2.32 -18.81 37.38
C LYS A 650 -1.95 -19.50 36.05
N PRO A 651 -0.66 -19.56 35.66
CA PRO A 651 -0.24 -20.34 34.50
C PRO A 651 -0.42 -21.84 34.73
N ASP A 652 -1.11 -22.52 33.81
CA ASP A 652 -1.36 -23.97 33.84
C ASP A 652 -0.23 -24.71 33.07
N ALA A 653 0.84 -25.05 33.78
CA ALA A 653 2.14 -25.41 33.21
C ALA A 653 2.25 -26.83 32.60
N LYS A 654 1.16 -27.37 32.04
CA LYS A 654 1.07 -28.77 31.56
C LYS A 654 0.34 -29.01 30.23
N GLU A 655 -0.02 -27.97 29.48
CA GLU A 655 -0.60 -28.19 28.15
C GLU A 655 0.50 -28.51 27.11
N PHE A 656 0.51 -29.74 26.60
CA PHE A 656 1.40 -30.16 25.52
C PHE A 656 1.11 -29.36 24.23
N PRO A 657 2.14 -28.99 23.44
CA PRO A 657 1.96 -28.20 22.22
C PRO A 657 1.12 -28.97 21.19
N LYS A 658 -0.10 -28.48 20.94
CA LYS A 658 -0.99 -28.98 19.88
C LYS A 658 -0.36 -28.75 18.50
N LYS A 659 -0.61 -29.65 17.55
CA LYS A 659 -0.02 -29.57 16.20
C LYS A 659 -0.73 -28.51 15.35
N ALA A 660 0.00 -27.80 14.49
CA ALA A 660 -0.61 -26.88 13.52
C ALA A 660 -1.66 -27.61 12.63
N GLY A 661 -2.79 -26.95 12.37
CA GLY A 661 -3.95 -27.55 11.70
C GLY A 661 -4.80 -28.49 12.56
N GLN A 662 -4.44 -28.75 13.82
CA GLN A 662 -5.25 -29.55 14.72
C GLN A 662 -6.53 -28.79 15.13
N VAL A 663 -7.70 -29.40 14.88
CA VAL A 663 -8.99 -28.92 15.38
C VAL A 663 -9.27 -29.51 16.76
N PHE A 664 -9.81 -28.71 17.68
CA PHE A 664 -10.25 -29.17 19.01
C PHE A 664 -11.40 -28.30 19.56
N ARG A 665 -11.99 -28.72 20.68
CA ARG A 665 -12.85 -27.93 21.57
C ARG A 665 -12.34 -28.10 23.00
N ASP A 666 -12.55 -27.11 23.87
CA ASP A 666 -12.20 -27.21 25.31
C ASP A 666 -13.36 -27.68 26.21
N CYS A 667 -14.57 -27.71 25.66
CA CYS A 667 -15.77 -28.30 26.26
C CYS A 667 -16.73 -28.72 25.13
N SER A 668 -17.76 -29.51 25.44
CA SER A 668 -18.70 -30.05 24.42
C SER A 668 -19.41 -28.95 23.62
N ASP A 669 -19.87 -27.91 24.30
CA ASP A 669 -20.54 -26.72 23.77
C ASP A 669 -19.61 -25.51 23.60
N CYS A 670 -18.29 -25.71 23.63
CA CYS A 670 -17.30 -24.70 23.30
C CYS A 670 -17.11 -24.60 21.77
N PRO A 671 -16.75 -23.43 21.22
CA PRO A 671 -16.39 -23.26 19.83
C PRO A 671 -15.26 -24.21 19.36
N GLU A 672 -15.32 -24.61 18.09
CA GLU A 672 -14.19 -25.30 17.43
C GLU A 672 -13.04 -24.33 17.20
N MET A 673 -11.86 -24.72 17.67
CA MET A 673 -10.62 -23.97 17.54
C MET A 673 -9.64 -24.75 16.65
N VAL A 674 -8.93 -24.06 15.76
CA VAL A 674 -7.87 -24.64 14.91
C VAL A 674 -6.53 -24.02 15.29
N VAL A 675 -5.51 -24.86 15.49
CA VAL A 675 -4.15 -24.40 15.80
C VAL A 675 -3.51 -23.75 14.57
N ILE A 676 -3.21 -22.46 14.68
CA ILE A 676 -2.51 -21.66 13.69
C ILE A 676 -1.01 -21.75 13.98
N PRO A 677 -0.15 -22.03 12.98
CA PRO A 677 1.30 -22.16 13.18
C PRO A 677 1.94 -20.83 13.60
N ALA A 678 3.14 -20.91 14.17
CA ALA A 678 4.06 -19.77 14.19
C ALA A 678 4.63 -19.51 12.78
N GLY A 679 4.96 -18.27 12.46
CA GLY A 679 5.56 -17.93 11.18
C GLY A 679 5.52 -16.44 10.85
N ASN A 680 6.07 -16.08 9.69
CA ASN A 680 6.18 -14.69 9.23
C ASN A 680 5.22 -14.44 8.06
N PHE A 681 4.72 -13.22 7.93
CA PHE A 681 4.01 -12.77 6.73
C PHE A 681 4.16 -11.26 6.53
N ARG A 682 3.79 -10.78 5.33
CA ARG A 682 3.65 -9.35 5.05
C ARG A 682 2.19 -8.94 5.23
N MET A 683 1.95 -8.06 6.20
CA MET A 683 0.64 -7.51 6.54
C MET A 683 0.36 -6.27 5.70
N GLY A 684 -0.90 -6.08 5.29
CA GLY A 684 -1.35 -4.95 4.47
C GLY A 684 -1.53 -5.29 3.00
N ASP A 685 -1.92 -4.29 2.21
CA ASP A 685 -2.38 -4.52 0.84
C ASP A 685 -1.22 -4.74 -0.15
N LEU A 686 -0.86 -6.02 -0.27
CA LEU A 686 0.09 -6.55 -1.25
C LEU A 686 -0.38 -6.48 -2.71
N SER A 687 -1.63 -6.09 -2.98
CA SER A 687 -2.23 -6.11 -4.33
C SER A 687 -2.27 -4.75 -5.03
N GLY A 688 -2.23 -3.63 -4.30
CA GLY A 688 -2.44 -2.28 -4.85
C GLY A 688 -3.91 -1.89 -5.05
N ASP A 689 -4.84 -2.72 -4.55
CA ASP A 689 -6.29 -2.58 -4.67
C ASP A 689 -6.94 -1.90 -3.43
N GLY A 690 -6.18 -1.74 -2.35
CA GLY A 690 -6.66 -1.30 -1.04
C GLY A 690 -6.55 0.19 -0.75
N GLY A 691 -7.19 0.62 0.34
CA GLY A 691 -7.02 1.96 0.89
C GLY A 691 -5.68 2.13 1.62
N LYS A 692 -5.38 3.38 1.99
CA LYS A 692 -4.16 3.76 2.73
C LYS A 692 -4.13 3.22 4.15
N ASP A 693 -5.30 2.91 4.69
CA ASP A 693 -5.47 2.20 5.95
C ASP A 693 -4.78 0.84 5.93
N ALA A 694 -4.71 0.17 4.78
CA ALA A 694 -4.00 -1.09 4.60
C ALA A 694 -2.50 -0.93 4.22
N GLN A 695 -1.89 0.24 4.43
CA GLN A 695 -0.49 0.56 4.12
C GLN A 695 0.21 1.18 5.35
N PRO A 696 1.55 1.19 5.44
CA PRO A 696 2.50 0.48 4.59
C PRO A 696 2.45 -1.05 4.80
N VAL A 697 2.75 -1.80 3.73
CA VAL A 697 3.01 -3.24 3.83
C VAL A 697 4.28 -3.50 4.64
N HIS A 698 4.13 -4.14 5.80
CA HIS A 698 5.21 -4.42 6.75
C HIS A 698 5.28 -5.92 7.10
N ASP A 699 6.44 -6.37 7.58
CA ASP A 699 6.66 -7.75 8.01
C ASP A 699 6.21 -7.96 9.46
N VAL A 700 5.49 -9.06 9.72
CA VAL A 700 5.01 -9.47 11.05
C VAL A 700 5.43 -10.91 11.35
N THR A 701 5.93 -11.13 12.56
CA THR A 701 6.39 -12.41 13.11
C THR A 701 5.40 -12.93 14.15
N ILE A 702 4.56 -13.91 13.79
CA ILE A 702 3.75 -14.67 14.74
C ILE A 702 4.68 -15.66 15.47
N SER A 703 5.26 -15.21 16.58
CA SER A 703 6.37 -15.90 17.27
C SER A 703 6.01 -17.22 17.98
N LYS A 704 4.73 -17.44 18.28
CA LYS A 704 4.20 -18.68 18.89
C LYS A 704 2.94 -19.13 18.14
N PRO A 705 2.68 -20.44 18.04
CA PRO A 705 1.38 -20.92 17.59
C PRO A 705 0.29 -20.49 18.57
N PHE A 706 -0.87 -20.14 18.05
CA PHE A 706 -2.10 -19.88 18.80
C PHE A 706 -3.22 -20.75 18.23
N ALA A 707 -4.44 -20.66 18.74
CA ALA A 707 -5.59 -21.24 18.06
C ALA A 707 -6.63 -20.16 17.75
N ALA A 708 -7.13 -20.14 16.51
CA ALA A 708 -8.24 -19.28 16.10
C ALA A 708 -9.55 -20.09 16.07
N GLY A 709 -10.68 -19.43 16.27
CA GLY A 709 -11.99 -20.03 16.02
C GLY A 709 -12.07 -20.48 14.57
N LYS A 710 -12.37 -21.76 14.34
CA LYS A 710 -12.60 -22.36 13.02
C LYS A 710 -13.66 -21.60 12.22
N PHE A 711 -14.59 -21.04 12.98
CA PHE A 711 -15.70 -20.19 12.60
C PHE A 711 -15.70 -18.94 13.50
N GLU A 712 -16.47 -17.94 13.11
CA GLU A 712 -16.98 -16.88 13.97
C GLU A 712 -17.77 -17.49 15.15
N VAL A 713 -17.95 -16.75 16.24
CA VAL A 713 -18.83 -17.20 17.34
C VAL A 713 -20.26 -17.28 16.84
N THR A 714 -20.88 -18.45 16.92
CA THR A 714 -22.24 -18.64 16.43
C THR A 714 -23.30 -18.05 17.36
N ARG A 715 -24.47 -17.72 16.81
CA ARG A 715 -25.64 -17.29 17.58
C ARG A 715 -26.08 -18.34 18.61
N GLY A 716 -25.84 -19.63 18.36
CA GLY A 716 -26.09 -20.71 19.31
C GLY A 716 -25.10 -20.72 20.47
N GLU A 717 -23.80 -20.55 20.19
CA GLU A 717 -22.77 -20.46 21.23
C GLU A 717 -22.94 -19.18 22.09
N PHE A 718 -23.29 -18.05 21.46
CA PHE A 718 -23.61 -16.82 22.18
C PHE A 718 -24.92 -16.92 22.99
N ALA A 719 -25.92 -17.69 22.53
CA ALA A 719 -27.10 -18.00 23.32
C ALA A 719 -26.76 -18.81 24.58
N ALA A 720 -25.92 -19.83 24.46
CA ALA A 720 -25.46 -20.61 25.62
C ALA A 720 -24.73 -19.75 26.67
N PHE A 721 -23.99 -18.72 26.24
CA PHE A 721 -23.44 -17.68 27.13
C PHE A 721 -24.54 -16.86 27.79
N ALA A 722 -25.44 -16.28 27.00
CA ALA A 722 -26.44 -15.35 27.50
C ALA A 722 -27.42 -16.01 28.47
N ASP A 723 -27.87 -17.23 28.16
CA ASP A 723 -28.80 -17.98 28.99
C ASP A 723 -28.11 -18.50 30.28
N ALA A 724 -26.80 -18.79 30.23
CA ALA A 724 -26.01 -19.17 31.41
C ALA A 724 -25.56 -18.00 32.31
N THR A 725 -25.72 -16.75 31.86
CA THR A 725 -25.25 -15.54 32.59
C THR A 725 -26.31 -14.49 32.84
N GLY A 726 -27.47 -14.58 32.18
CA GLY A 726 -28.47 -13.51 32.14
C GLY A 726 -28.07 -12.34 31.24
N HIS A 727 -27.17 -12.52 30.27
CA HIS A 727 -26.75 -11.42 29.38
C HIS A 727 -27.92 -10.93 28.51
N GLY A 728 -28.11 -9.61 28.51
CA GLY A 728 -29.24 -8.97 27.85
C GLY A 728 -29.17 -9.00 26.32
N SER A 729 -30.24 -8.54 25.69
CA SER A 729 -30.29 -8.30 24.23
C SER A 729 -29.73 -6.92 23.82
N GLY A 730 -29.27 -6.10 24.77
CA GLY A 730 -28.90 -4.71 24.51
C GLY A 730 -30.11 -3.78 24.38
N ASP A 731 -29.86 -2.57 23.88
CA ASP A 731 -30.81 -1.45 23.78
C ASP A 731 -31.18 -1.13 22.31
N GLY A 732 -31.16 -2.16 21.45
CA GLY A 732 -31.37 -2.05 20.00
C GLY A 732 -30.11 -2.26 19.17
N CYS A 733 -30.29 -2.39 17.86
CA CYS A 733 -29.22 -2.64 16.89
C CYS A 733 -29.35 -1.70 15.68
N PHE A 734 -28.20 -1.28 15.12
CA PHE A 734 -28.16 -0.52 13.88
C PHE A 734 -28.41 -1.44 12.68
N VAL A 735 -29.39 -1.05 11.86
CA VAL A 735 -29.79 -1.72 10.63
C VAL A 735 -29.84 -0.71 9.48
N TYR A 736 -29.68 -1.19 8.24
CA TYR A 736 -29.78 -0.36 7.06
C TYR A 736 -31.16 -0.52 6.39
N SER A 737 -31.87 0.59 6.15
CA SER A 737 -33.23 0.60 5.59
C SER A 737 -33.29 0.50 4.06
N GLY A 738 -32.14 0.47 3.38
CA GLY A 738 -32.01 0.71 1.94
C GLY A 738 -31.62 2.15 1.60
N SER A 739 -31.87 3.12 2.50
CA SER A 739 -31.49 4.53 2.34
C SER A 739 -30.73 5.14 3.52
N GLU A 740 -30.91 4.63 4.75
CA GLU A 740 -30.33 5.21 5.96
C GLU A 740 -29.97 4.12 6.98
N TRP A 741 -28.93 4.39 7.78
CA TRP A 741 -28.55 3.60 8.95
C TRP A 741 -29.25 4.13 10.20
N SER A 742 -30.13 3.35 10.82
CA SER A 742 -30.85 3.74 12.03
C SER A 742 -30.82 2.66 13.11
N LYS A 743 -30.95 3.05 14.37
CA LYS A 743 -30.98 2.13 15.50
C LYS A 743 -32.41 1.70 15.80
N ASP A 744 -32.71 0.44 15.56
CA ASP A 744 -34.03 -0.15 15.84
C ASP A 744 -33.98 -0.90 17.19
N GLY A 745 -34.80 -0.45 18.14
CA GLY A 745 -34.95 -1.05 19.47
C GLY A 745 -35.53 -2.46 19.48
N SER A 746 -36.20 -2.88 18.40
CA SER A 746 -36.71 -4.26 18.23
C SER A 746 -35.62 -5.25 17.78
N LYS A 747 -34.48 -4.76 17.30
CA LYS A 747 -33.39 -5.57 16.72
C LYS A 747 -32.27 -5.79 17.73
N ASN A 748 -31.72 -7.00 17.74
CA ASN A 748 -30.70 -7.45 18.69
C ASN A 748 -30.09 -8.78 18.22
N TRP A 749 -29.13 -9.34 18.96
CA TRP A 749 -28.45 -10.58 18.56
C TRP A 749 -29.37 -11.83 18.47
N ARG A 750 -30.56 -11.84 19.08
CA ARG A 750 -31.59 -12.89 18.88
C ARG A 750 -32.48 -12.64 17.65
N ASN A 751 -32.49 -11.41 17.12
CA ASN A 751 -33.29 -10.96 15.98
C ASN A 751 -32.60 -9.78 15.27
N PRO A 752 -31.61 -10.02 14.38
CA PRO A 752 -30.83 -8.95 13.76
C PRO A 752 -31.59 -8.20 12.65
N GLY A 753 -32.75 -8.71 12.21
CA GLY A 753 -33.57 -8.15 11.12
C GLY A 753 -33.71 -9.09 9.92
N TYR A 754 -32.87 -10.11 9.84
CA TYR A 754 -32.93 -11.22 8.88
C TYR A 754 -33.00 -12.57 9.60
N SER A 755 -33.30 -13.64 8.87
CA SER A 755 -33.41 -14.99 9.43
C SER A 755 -32.04 -15.57 9.77
N GLN A 756 -31.93 -16.25 10.91
CA GLN A 756 -30.72 -16.96 11.35
C GLN A 756 -31.08 -18.31 12.00
N THR A 757 -30.23 -19.31 11.82
CA THR A 757 -30.22 -20.55 12.60
C THR A 757 -29.35 -20.41 13.86
N GLY A 758 -29.21 -21.48 14.66
CA GLY A 758 -28.21 -21.53 15.74
C GLY A 758 -26.76 -21.69 15.25
N ARG A 759 -26.54 -21.97 13.96
CA ARG A 759 -25.23 -22.15 13.33
C ARG A 759 -24.74 -20.92 12.57
N ASP A 760 -25.57 -19.90 12.41
CA ASP A 760 -25.17 -18.60 11.86
C ASP A 760 -24.24 -17.86 12.84
N PRO A 761 -23.37 -16.95 12.37
CA PRO A 761 -22.56 -16.09 13.24
C PRO A 761 -23.46 -15.18 14.08
N VAL A 762 -23.00 -14.81 15.28
CA VAL A 762 -23.71 -13.80 16.09
C VAL A 762 -23.48 -12.40 15.51
N ALA A 763 -24.57 -11.70 15.21
CA ALA A 763 -24.58 -10.30 14.78
C ALA A 763 -25.24 -9.42 15.85
N CYS A 764 -25.32 -8.09 15.65
CA CYS A 764 -25.92 -7.15 16.60
C CYS A 764 -25.28 -7.19 18.01
N VAL A 765 -23.98 -7.44 18.07
CA VAL A 765 -23.14 -7.41 19.28
C VAL A 765 -22.12 -6.28 19.21
N ASN A 766 -21.76 -5.71 20.36
CA ASN A 766 -20.73 -4.66 20.45
C ASN A 766 -19.44 -5.19 21.10
N TRP A 767 -18.47 -4.29 21.34
CA TRP A 767 -17.21 -4.64 22.01
C TRP A 767 -17.42 -5.28 23.39
N ASP A 768 -18.27 -4.68 24.23
CA ASP A 768 -18.50 -5.14 25.60
C ASP A 768 -19.24 -6.49 25.64
N ASP A 769 -20.15 -6.75 24.69
CA ASP A 769 -20.80 -8.05 24.50
C ASP A 769 -19.77 -9.15 24.17
N ALA A 770 -18.85 -8.87 23.24
CA ALA A 770 -17.79 -9.79 22.85
C ALA A 770 -16.79 -10.03 24.00
N GLN A 771 -16.39 -8.98 24.73
CA GLN A 771 -15.56 -9.13 25.93
C GLN A 771 -16.27 -9.95 27.01
N ALA A 772 -17.56 -9.71 27.28
CA ALA A 772 -18.31 -10.48 28.27
C ALA A 772 -18.40 -11.98 27.93
N TYR A 773 -18.57 -12.32 26.64
CA TYR A 773 -18.53 -13.69 26.13
C TYR A 773 -17.15 -14.34 26.33
N ILE A 774 -16.07 -13.65 25.96
CA ILE A 774 -14.67 -14.08 26.16
C ILE A 774 -14.39 -14.36 27.64
N ASP A 775 -14.84 -13.46 28.50
CA ASP A 775 -14.57 -13.45 29.93
C ASP A 775 -15.36 -14.59 30.63
N TRP A 776 -16.59 -14.90 30.15
CA TRP A 776 -17.34 -16.10 30.53
C TRP A 776 -16.67 -17.39 30.05
N LEU A 777 -16.32 -17.51 28.76
CA LEU A 777 -15.75 -18.73 28.19
C LEU A 777 -14.39 -19.05 28.81
N SER A 778 -13.58 -18.03 29.10
CA SER A 778 -12.29 -18.18 29.79
C SER A 778 -12.46 -18.69 31.23
N ARG A 779 -13.50 -18.25 31.94
CA ARG A 779 -13.86 -18.79 33.27
C ARG A 779 -14.42 -20.21 33.19
N LYS A 780 -15.25 -20.51 32.20
CA LYS A 780 -15.89 -21.83 31.99
C LYS A 780 -14.89 -22.95 31.69
N THR A 781 -13.81 -22.61 30.99
CA THR A 781 -12.78 -23.56 30.51
C THR A 781 -11.48 -23.52 31.31
N GLU A 782 -11.30 -22.50 32.15
CA GLU A 782 -10.03 -22.10 32.75
C GLU A 782 -8.90 -21.80 31.73
N LYS A 783 -9.23 -21.58 30.45
CA LYS A 783 -8.27 -21.29 29.37
C LYS A 783 -8.33 -19.84 28.90
N ARG A 784 -7.22 -19.33 28.39
CA ARG A 784 -7.09 -17.91 28.00
C ARG A 784 -7.62 -17.67 26.58
N TYR A 785 -8.90 -17.32 26.49
CA TYR A 785 -9.49 -16.77 25.27
C TYR A 785 -9.35 -15.24 25.19
N ARG A 786 -9.50 -14.71 23.98
CA ARG A 786 -9.50 -13.27 23.62
C ARG A 786 -10.02 -13.12 22.19
N LEU A 787 -10.10 -11.90 21.67
CA LEU A 787 -10.14 -11.67 20.22
C LEU A 787 -8.76 -11.96 19.59
N LEU A 788 -8.72 -12.22 18.29
CA LEU A 788 -7.49 -12.13 17.51
C LEU A 788 -6.95 -10.69 17.56
N SER A 789 -5.64 -10.50 17.43
CA SER A 789 -5.13 -9.21 16.95
C SER A 789 -5.46 -9.03 15.47
N GLU A 790 -5.40 -7.80 14.99
CA GLU A 790 -5.56 -7.51 13.57
C GLU A 790 -4.52 -8.27 12.71
N ALA A 791 -3.29 -8.34 13.21
CA ALA A 791 -2.19 -9.06 12.58
C ALA A 791 -2.39 -10.58 12.56
N GLU A 792 -2.84 -11.16 13.68
CA GLU A 792 -3.23 -12.58 13.73
C GLU A 792 -4.39 -12.89 12.79
N TRP A 793 -5.35 -11.97 12.66
CA TRP A 793 -6.48 -12.14 11.75
C TRP A 793 -6.03 -12.15 10.29
N GLU A 794 -5.18 -11.21 9.86
CA GLU A 794 -4.71 -11.19 8.48
C GLU A 794 -3.79 -12.39 8.17
N TYR A 795 -2.94 -12.80 9.12
CA TYR A 795 -2.16 -14.04 9.00
C TYR A 795 -3.07 -15.27 8.81
N ALA A 796 -4.11 -15.36 9.64
CA ALA A 796 -5.10 -16.42 9.62
C ALA A 796 -5.91 -16.46 8.32
N ALA A 797 -6.31 -15.30 7.78
CA ALA A 797 -7.04 -15.18 6.52
C ALA A 797 -6.17 -15.57 5.31
N ARG A 798 -4.93 -15.07 5.27
CA ARG A 798 -3.95 -15.36 4.21
C ARG A 798 -3.52 -16.81 4.15
N ALA A 799 -3.41 -17.48 5.29
CA ALA A 799 -2.96 -18.88 5.40
C ALA A 799 -1.67 -19.20 4.59
N GLY A 800 -0.74 -18.24 4.56
CA GLY A 800 0.54 -18.32 3.84
C GLY A 800 0.54 -17.79 2.40
N THR A 801 -0.49 -17.07 1.94
CA THR A 801 -0.49 -16.41 0.62
C THR A 801 -0.24 -14.90 0.67
N SER A 802 0.40 -14.38 -0.38
CA SER A 802 0.55 -12.94 -0.65
C SER A 802 -0.61 -12.35 -1.47
N THR A 803 -1.63 -13.14 -1.79
CA THR A 803 -2.70 -12.80 -2.74
C THR A 803 -3.81 -11.94 -2.11
N LYS A 804 -4.68 -11.41 -2.99
CA LYS A 804 -5.84 -10.56 -2.66
C LYS A 804 -6.81 -11.23 -1.67
N TYR A 805 -7.00 -12.53 -1.82
CA TYR A 805 -7.73 -13.42 -0.91
C TYR A 805 -6.84 -14.61 -0.51
N GLY A 806 -7.15 -15.31 0.58
CA GLY A 806 -6.41 -16.51 1.04
C GLY A 806 -6.42 -17.67 0.05
N PHE A 807 -7.32 -17.65 -0.94
CA PHE A 807 -7.45 -18.64 -2.01
C PHE A 807 -6.92 -18.18 -3.39
N GLY A 808 -6.45 -16.93 -3.53
CA GLY A 808 -5.91 -16.39 -4.78
C GLY A 808 -6.31 -14.94 -5.08
N ASN A 809 -6.22 -14.53 -6.35
CA ASN A 809 -6.53 -13.16 -6.81
C ASN A 809 -7.89 -13.05 -7.55
N LEU A 810 -8.56 -14.15 -7.85
CA LEU A 810 -9.76 -14.17 -8.70
C LEU A 810 -11.04 -13.99 -7.88
N GLU A 811 -11.80 -12.93 -8.15
CA GLU A 811 -13.03 -12.60 -7.41
C GLU A 811 -14.17 -13.61 -7.64
N SER A 812 -14.14 -14.34 -8.76
CA SER A 812 -15.03 -15.49 -9.01
C SER A 812 -14.84 -16.65 -8.03
N GLY A 813 -13.77 -16.65 -7.23
CA GLY A 813 -13.59 -17.58 -6.13
C GLY A 813 -14.40 -17.24 -4.87
N LEU A 814 -14.92 -16.03 -4.72
CA LEU A 814 -15.53 -15.58 -3.45
C LEU A 814 -16.70 -16.47 -3.00
N CYS A 815 -17.69 -16.72 -3.87
CA CYS A 815 -18.83 -17.61 -3.57
C CYS A 815 -18.45 -19.09 -3.31
N VAL A 816 -17.16 -19.46 -3.34
CA VAL A 816 -16.64 -20.78 -2.95
C VAL A 816 -16.02 -20.78 -1.54
N TYR A 817 -15.64 -19.60 -1.01
CA TYR A 817 -14.85 -19.42 0.22
C TYR A 817 -15.47 -18.42 1.24
N GLY A 818 -16.56 -17.73 0.91
CA GLY A 818 -17.32 -16.88 1.83
C GLY A 818 -18.61 -16.34 1.19
N SER A 819 -19.47 -15.70 2.00
CA SER A 819 -20.71 -15.06 1.53
C SER A 819 -20.58 -13.53 1.46
N GLY A 820 -21.15 -12.92 0.43
CA GLY A 820 -21.11 -11.48 0.18
C GLY A 820 -22.12 -11.06 -0.88
N ALA A 821 -22.12 -9.78 -1.28
CA ALA A 821 -23.06 -9.28 -2.28
C ALA A 821 -22.84 -9.99 -3.62
N ASP A 822 -23.76 -10.90 -3.96
CA ASP A 822 -23.70 -11.82 -5.09
C ASP A 822 -24.71 -11.44 -6.19
N GLN A 823 -24.86 -12.27 -7.22
CA GLN A 823 -25.85 -12.07 -8.30
C GLN A 823 -27.31 -11.97 -7.81
N SER A 824 -27.68 -12.57 -6.67
CA SER A 824 -29.05 -12.51 -6.11
C SER A 824 -29.38 -11.14 -5.52
N THR A 825 -28.38 -10.39 -5.06
CA THR A 825 -28.59 -9.09 -4.41
C THR A 825 -29.02 -7.97 -5.37
N GLY A 826 -29.65 -6.93 -4.80
CA GLY A 826 -29.92 -5.67 -5.53
C GLY A 826 -28.70 -4.75 -5.70
N PHE A 827 -27.65 -4.94 -4.92
CA PHE A 827 -26.57 -3.96 -4.73
C PHE A 827 -25.78 -3.66 -6.02
N SER A 828 -25.37 -2.40 -6.21
CA SER A 828 -24.65 -1.98 -7.42
C SER A 828 -23.20 -2.52 -7.48
N TRP A 829 -22.60 -2.74 -6.31
CA TRP A 829 -21.25 -3.28 -6.09
C TRP A 829 -21.16 -4.82 -6.09
N ARG A 830 -22.28 -5.52 -6.27
CA ARG A 830 -22.35 -6.99 -6.18
C ARG A 830 -21.47 -7.71 -7.21
N ASN A 831 -20.98 -8.89 -6.82
CA ASN A 831 -20.30 -9.85 -7.69
C ASN A 831 -21.32 -10.48 -8.65
N LYS A 832 -21.42 -9.91 -9.85
CA LYS A 832 -22.37 -10.34 -10.91
C LYS A 832 -22.01 -11.69 -11.55
N SER A 833 -20.93 -12.34 -11.12
CA SER A 833 -20.38 -13.56 -11.74
C SER A 833 -20.57 -14.83 -10.93
N CYS A 834 -21.12 -14.76 -9.71
CA CYS A 834 -21.51 -15.94 -8.94
C CYS A 834 -22.73 -15.66 -8.05
N ASN A 835 -23.33 -16.73 -7.53
CA ASN A 835 -24.43 -16.70 -6.57
C ASN A 835 -24.03 -17.60 -5.40
N ASP A 836 -24.20 -17.13 -4.16
CA ASP A 836 -23.82 -17.86 -2.94
C ASP A 836 -25.03 -18.47 -2.18
N GLY A 837 -26.25 -18.00 -2.49
CA GLY A 837 -27.51 -18.45 -1.89
C GLY A 837 -27.99 -17.66 -0.67
N TYR A 838 -27.27 -16.62 -0.23
CA TYR A 838 -27.46 -15.94 1.05
C TYR A 838 -27.57 -14.40 0.97
N GLY A 839 -27.73 -13.80 -0.22
CA GLY A 839 -27.75 -12.33 -0.42
C GLY A 839 -28.80 -11.46 0.32
N ASP A 840 -29.51 -11.99 1.31
CA ASP A 840 -30.42 -11.26 2.22
C ASP A 840 -30.15 -11.53 3.73
N ARG A 841 -29.14 -12.33 4.09
CA ARG A 841 -28.91 -12.85 5.45
C ARG A 841 -27.51 -13.46 5.62
N THR A 842 -27.16 -13.83 6.85
CA THR A 842 -25.95 -14.63 7.10
C THR A 842 -26.07 -16.08 6.61
N ALA A 843 -24.92 -16.72 6.37
CA ALA A 843 -24.82 -18.16 6.16
C ALA A 843 -24.50 -18.90 7.47
N PRO A 844 -25.01 -20.13 7.66
CA PRO A 844 -24.53 -21.04 8.69
C PRO A 844 -23.02 -21.28 8.53
N VAL A 845 -22.23 -21.05 9.58
CA VAL A 845 -20.77 -21.04 9.49
C VAL A 845 -20.23 -22.40 9.00
N GLY A 846 -19.23 -22.35 8.15
CA GLY A 846 -18.68 -23.51 7.44
C GLY A 846 -19.44 -23.95 6.18
N SER A 847 -20.40 -23.15 5.69
CA SER A 847 -21.06 -23.39 4.41
C SER A 847 -20.10 -23.29 3.21
N PHE A 848 -19.04 -22.49 3.34
CA PHE A 848 -18.02 -22.28 2.31
C PHE A 848 -16.72 -23.05 2.63
N LYS A 849 -15.82 -23.16 1.65
CA LYS A 849 -14.55 -23.89 1.84
C LYS A 849 -13.63 -23.19 2.83
N ALA A 850 -12.92 -23.99 3.62
CA ALA A 850 -11.84 -23.50 4.46
C ALA A 850 -10.62 -23.06 3.62
N ASN A 851 -9.84 -22.13 4.16
CA ASN A 851 -8.51 -21.79 3.65
C ASN A 851 -7.45 -22.83 4.07
N ARG A 852 -6.18 -22.60 3.71
CA ARG A 852 -5.07 -23.55 3.95
C ARG A 852 -4.78 -23.83 5.43
N PHE A 853 -5.23 -22.98 6.36
CA PHE A 853 -5.11 -23.20 7.81
C PHE A 853 -6.35 -23.89 8.41
N GLY A 854 -7.36 -24.24 7.61
CA GLY A 854 -8.58 -24.92 8.09
C GLY A 854 -9.63 -23.98 8.67
N LEU A 855 -9.50 -22.66 8.46
CA LEU A 855 -10.47 -21.66 8.87
C LEU A 855 -11.47 -21.39 7.74
N HIS A 856 -12.75 -21.31 8.09
CA HIS A 856 -13.82 -20.95 7.17
C HIS A 856 -14.20 -19.47 7.32
N ASP A 857 -14.90 -18.95 6.30
CA ASP A 857 -15.65 -17.69 6.34
C ASP A 857 -14.80 -16.40 6.54
N MET A 858 -13.46 -16.52 6.55
CA MET A 858 -12.48 -15.41 6.62
C MET A 858 -12.60 -14.34 5.49
N HIS A 859 -13.53 -14.52 4.55
CA HIS A 859 -13.76 -13.66 3.38
C HIS A 859 -15.26 -13.41 3.17
N GLY A 860 -16.03 -13.15 4.23
CA GLY A 860 -17.45 -12.82 4.12
C GLY A 860 -18.26 -13.15 5.37
N ASN A 861 -19.58 -13.31 5.17
CA ASN A 861 -20.58 -13.62 6.19
C ASN A 861 -20.86 -12.46 7.17
N VAL A 862 -19.92 -12.14 8.07
CA VAL A 862 -19.97 -10.97 8.97
C VAL A 862 -18.60 -10.32 9.14
N TRP A 863 -18.59 -9.00 9.35
CA TRP A 863 -17.38 -8.31 9.77
C TRP A 863 -16.93 -8.76 11.16
N GLU A 864 -15.68 -9.16 11.30
CA GLU A 864 -15.11 -9.63 12.56
C GLU A 864 -14.42 -8.50 13.31
N ARG A 865 -14.87 -8.24 14.55
CA ARG A 865 -14.19 -7.34 15.48
C ARG A 865 -12.92 -7.99 16.01
N VAL A 866 -11.76 -7.35 15.79
CA VAL A 866 -10.46 -7.74 16.35
C VAL A 866 -10.13 -6.91 17.60
N GLY A 867 -9.07 -7.27 18.34
CA GLY A 867 -8.70 -6.62 19.60
C GLY A 867 -8.30 -5.14 19.49
N ASP A 868 -7.89 -4.72 18.30
CA ASP A 868 -7.10 -3.53 18.04
C ASP A 868 -7.91 -2.23 18.05
N CYS A 869 -7.25 -1.16 18.47
CA CYS A 869 -7.78 0.20 18.39
C CYS A 869 -7.62 0.73 16.95
N TRP A 870 -8.51 1.62 16.50
CA TRP A 870 -8.42 2.11 15.13
C TRP A 870 -7.18 3.01 14.94
N ASN A 871 -6.34 2.64 13.98
CA ASN A 871 -5.23 3.45 13.48
C ASN A 871 -5.43 3.69 11.98
N VAL A 872 -5.22 4.92 11.52
CA VAL A 872 -5.57 5.35 10.15
C VAL A 872 -4.77 4.67 9.04
N ASN A 873 -3.68 3.98 9.39
CA ASN A 873 -2.76 3.22 8.54
C ASN A 873 -1.95 2.24 9.45
N TYR A 874 -0.85 1.67 8.96
CA TYR A 874 0.08 0.79 9.71
C TYR A 874 1.40 1.46 10.13
N ASP A 875 1.50 2.79 10.13
CA ASP A 875 2.72 3.45 10.58
C ASP A 875 2.93 3.16 12.07
N SER A 876 4.02 2.46 12.41
CA SER A 876 4.30 1.91 13.75
C SER A 876 3.38 0.76 14.22
N ALA A 877 2.80 -0.02 13.30
CA ALA A 877 2.08 -1.25 13.63
C ALA A 877 2.97 -2.30 14.34
N PRO A 878 2.45 -3.10 15.30
CA PRO A 878 3.21 -4.15 15.98
C PRO A 878 3.66 -5.29 15.06
N THR A 879 4.98 -5.51 14.97
CA THR A 879 5.59 -6.53 14.11
C THR A 879 5.69 -7.92 14.74
N ASP A 880 5.10 -8.13 15.93
CA ASP A 880 5.17 -9.37 16.72
C ASP A 880 3.82 -10.13 16.81
N GLY A 881 2.79 -9.65 16.10
CA GLY A 881 1.44 -10.20 16.16
C GLY A 881 0.61 -9.76 17.38
N SER A 882 1.13 -8.89 18.24
CA SER A 882 0.36 -8.36 19.38
C SER A 882 -0.78 -7.42 18.96
N VAL A 883 -1.71 -7.18 19.87
CA VAL A 883 -2.85 -6.25 19.66
C VAL A 883 -2.34 -4.81 19.71
N TRP A 884 -2.59 -4.05 18.64
CA TRP A 884 -2.30 -2.62 18.57
C TRP A 884 -3.27 -1.85 19.48
N SER A 885 -2.77 -1.55 20.68
CA SER A 885 -3.53 -0.95 21.79
C SER A 885 -3.32 0.56 21.95
N SER A 886 -2.38 1.14 21.21
CA SER A 886 -2.36 2.56 20.88
C SER A 886 -3.20 2.83 19.64
N GLY A 887 -3.79 4.03 19.55
CA GLY A 887 -4.76 4.41 18.51
C GLY A 887 -6.10 4.88 19.11
N ASP A 888 -7.09 5.13 18.26
CA ASP A 888 -8.43 5.49 18.70
C ASP A 888 -9.21 4.23 19.12
N CYS A 889 -9.18 3.94 20.42
CA CYS A 889 -9.89 2.80 21.03
C CYS A 889 -11.40 3.02 21.22
N SER A 890 -11.94 4.21 20.90
CA SER A 890 -13.40 4.43 20.83
C SER A 890 -13.99 3.82 19.56
N ARG A 891 -13.14 3.65 18.53
CA ARG A 891 -13.37 2.79 17.37
C ARG A 891 -12.59 1.48 17.52
N ARG A 892 -13.03 0.44 16.82
CA ARG A 892 -12.36 -0.86 16.74
C ARG A 892 -12.25 -1.27 15.29
N VAL A 893 -11.15 -1.96 14.97
CA VAL A 893 -10.93 -2.48 13.63
C VAL A 893 -11.92 -3.62 13.37
N LEU A 894 -12.52 -3.59 12.18
CA LEU A 894 -13.25 -4.68 11.58
C LEU A 894 -12.41 -5.31 10.46
N ARG A 895 -12.48 -6.64 10.37
CA ARG A 895 -11.86 -7.46 9.31
C ARG A 895 -12.89 -8.42 8.69
N GLY A 896 -12.52 -9.12 7.62
CA GLY A 896 -13.42 -10.07 6.94
C GLY A 896 -14.26 -9.41 5.86
N GLY A 897 -15.56 -9.31 6.10
CA GLY A 897 -16.57 -8.74 5.21
C GLY A 897 -17.95 -9.31 5.56
N SER A 898 -19.04 -8.66 5.17
CA SER A 898 -20.41 -9.11 5.45
C SER A 898 -21.11 -9.70 4.21
N TRP A 899 -22.24 -10.37 4.41
CA TRP A 899 -23.12 -10.90 3.35
C TRP A 899 -23.62 -9.85 2.33
N ASP A 900 -23.51 -8.55 2.62
CA ASP A 900 -23.79 -7.42 1.69
C ASP A 900 -22.52 -6.70 1.16
N SER A 901 -21.33 -7.16 1.52
CA SER A 901 -20.04 -6.57 1.11
C SER A 901 -19.67 -6.96 -0.32
N GLY A 902 -19.03 -6.04 -1.07
CA GLY A 902 -18.52 -6.33 -2.41
C GLY A 902 -17.14 -7.00 -2.40
N SER A 903 -16.67 -7.50 -3.55
CA SER A 903 -15.37 -8.20 -3.65
C SER A 903 -14.19 -7.44 -3.06
N LYS A 904 -14.19 -6.10 -3.19
CA LYS A 904 -13.13 -5.21 -2.67
C LYS A 904 -13.07 -5.20 -1.14
N ASP A 905 -14.17 -5.50 -0.50
CA ASP A 905 -14.37 -5.40 0.94
C ASP A 905 -14.24 -6.77 1.64
N MET A 906 -13.97 -7.83 0.86
CA MET A 906 -13.76 -9.22 1.31
C MET A 906 -12.27 -9.65 1.22
N ARG A 907 -11.35 -8.72 0.89
CA ARG A 907 -9.91 -8.98 0.68
C ARG A 907 -9.20 -9.34 1.99
N SER A 908 -8.13 -10.15 1.93
CA SER A 908 -7.28 -10.46 3.11
C SER A 908 -6.77 -9.19 3.81
N ALA A 909 -6.46 -8.14 3.05
CA ALA A 909 -5.94 -6.86 3.54
C ALA A 909 -7.01 -5.77 3.72
N ILE A 910 -8.31 -6.10 3.70
CA ILE A 910 -9.33 -5.11 4.02
C ILE A 910 -9.23 -4.72 5.50
N ARG A 911 -9.49 -3.46 5.81
CA ARG A 911 -9.82 -2.98 7.14
C ARG A 911 -11.12 -2.19 7.03
N SER A 912 -11.88 -2.16 8.11
CA SER A 912 -13.00 -1.25 8.30
C SER A 912 -13.01 -0.84 9.77
N LEU A 913 -13.94 0.05 10.17
CA LEU A 913 -14.04 0.52 11.54
C LEU A 913 -15.48 0.57 12.02
N VAL A 914 -15.65 0.39 13.33
CA VAL A 914 -16.93 0.57 14.01
C VAL A 914 -16.71 1.16 15.40
N ASN A 915 -17.64 1.98 15.89
CA ASN A 915 -17.58 2.47 17.27
C ASN A 915 -17.72 1.28 18.24
N ALA A 916 -16.89 1.24 19.29
CA ALA A 916 -16.81 0.11 20.22
C ALA A 916 -18.18 -0.25 20.83
N GLY A 917 -18.98 0.76 21.18
CA GLY A 917 -20.32 0.59 21.76
C GLY A 917 -21.44 0.27 20.76
N THR A 918 -21.22 0.44 19.45
CA THR A 918 -22.25 0.18 18.42
C THR A 918 -22.51 -1.32 18.29
N ARG A 919 -23.79 -1.70 18.33
CA ARG A 919 -24.33 -2.98 17.85
C ARG A 919 -24.87 -2.76 16.45
N ASP A 920 -24.47 -3.56 15.47
CA ASP A 920 -24.91 -3.47 14.09
C ASP A 920 -25.16 -4.87 13.50
N PHE A 921 -26.03 -4.95 12.51
CA PHE A 921 -26.47 -6.23 11.95
C PHE A 921 -25.50 -6.89 10.94
N LEU A 922 -24.33 -6.29 10.70
CA LEU A 922 -23.29 -6.82 9.79
C LEU A 922 -22.04 -7.34 10.51
N SER A 923 -21.86 -7.02 11.80
CA SER A 923 -20.65 -7.35 12.56
C SER A 923 -20.85 -8.41 13.64
N GLY A 924 -19.94 -9.37 13.67
CA GLY A 924 -19.74 -10.37 14.72
C GLY A 924 -18.30 -10.36 15.23
N PHE A 925 -17.80 -11.52 15.69
CA PHE A 925 -16.41 -11.68 16.13
C PHE A 925 -15.96 -13.14 16.13
N ARG A 926 -14.64 -13.34 16.08
CA ARG A 926 -13.95 -14.64 16.17
C ARG A 926 -12.98 -14.65 17.35
N LEU A 927 -12.80 -15.83 17.94
CA LEU A 927 -11.91 -16.00 19.09
C LEU A 927 -10.49 -16.36 18.70
N ALA A 928 -9.53 -15.91 19.50
CA ALA A 928 -8.23 -16.53 19.66
C ALA A 928 -8.12 -17.17 21.05
N ARG A 929 -7.38 -18.27 21.13
CA ARG A 929 -6.91 -18.89 22.37
C ARG A 929 -5.39 -18.96 22.36
N THR A 930 -4.77 -18.57 23.47
CA THR A 930 -3.30 -18.54 23.62
C THR A 930 -2.80 -19.75 24.41
N PHE A 931 -1.72 -20.38 23.92
CA PHE A 931 -0.94 -21.37 24.66
C PHE A 931 0.25 -20.68 25.37
N PHE A 932 0.71 -21.24 26.49
CA PHE A 932 1.77 -20.65 27.31
C PHE A 932 3.18 -20.99 26.80
#